data_AF-A0AAN7U9U2-F1
#
_entry.id   AF-A0AAN7U9U2-F1
#
_cell.length_a   1.000
_cell.length_b   1.000
_cell.length_c   1.000
_cell.angle_alpha   90.00
_cell.angle_beta   90.00
_cell.angle_gamma   90.00
#
_symmetry.space_group_name_H-M   'P 1'
#
loop_
_entity.id
_entity.type
_entity.pdbx_description
1 polymer ?
#
loop_
_entity_poly.entity_id
_entity_poly.type
_entity_poly.pdbx_seq_one_letter_code
_entity_poly.pdbx_strand_id
1 'polypeptide(L)'
;MDRLDGNVSSTNNRGDIKGSLSKKQRSKTTATATTTTTNFSNNKEILSKRFDFRKKDKSNLLDRFFFDFKFNRLKVQCFQFIFYMMMAIDCWLEIPRLSNFWVTQTMLTSGSFINASHFPIEFDNFIKSLFSIDSLINEKSFLISVIVGGVISIRCALSVNIKYFEPFLLALLKAYIVLSSQSDNYQHHYLLVLVLFLLSTIDWQQKHSLNKVKSKDYDDDTNNNNNNNNNNNNNNNNKNNNNNNMISCWQLKLLLLQLSIVYFWTSVAKLHWSWIDGSVLPRMIGPEFRDYINQMMLPLIDTTYFKQFHWLNPMMVVSCFTIVIELFLVVFLHIEKLSLPSFIFGISMHIMMGSSGLRIGTFSYFMCIFYILLLPNHWFNIFLNHNQQTNKIKKQTTIHHFPKKITTTIKTTLIIGVIGCLISKSIFKIFSTHWWFIEYFEYSFLSIVFIMIIQNLCFGGNNNHLKKQLSIFLSICLLVALCSKIRIEFRSTFIERGTMGIRLNNFDEAINNYQIARELAEQEWQLTTLINVNQSSSSSSSSLSSILNWLTGGTNDEKGFEFIGDLGLFLESKNKESQSLGIYEKYYPLYPNILKIHAGFIRCLSNNPTTENKLKLCKLLPETLLLANKTSKLICENQDCSRSKGHANYVLDLIKKTKKNFNC
;
A
#
# COMPACT_ATOMS: atom_id res chain seq x y z
N MET A 1 1.17 6.32 30.82
CA MET A 1 1.77 5.64 31.99
C MET A 1 3.14 5.17 31.57
N ASP A 2 4.12 5.76 32.24
CA ASP A 2 5.56 5.48 32.35
C ASP A 2 6.34 5.18 31.06
N ARG A 3 6.64 6.27 30.35
CA ARG A 3 7.82 6.41 29.48
C ARG A 3 8.67 7.62 29.91
N LEU A 4 8.72 7.89 31.21
CA LEU A 4 9.43 9.05 31.77
C LEU A 4 10.93 8.81 32.02
N ASP A 5 11.41 7.57 32.00
CA ASP A 5 12.83 7.28 32.15
C ASP A 5 13.47 7.00 30.79
N GLY A 6 13.92 8.07 30.14
CA GLY A 6 14.77 8.07 28.95
C GLY A 6 16.19 7.54 29.21
N ASN A 7 16.31 6.38 29.83
CA ASN A 7 17.57 5.66 30.04
C ASN A 7 17.40 4.17 29.72
N VAL A 8 17.21 3.87 28.43
CA VAL A 8 17.70 2.58 27.92
C VAL A 8 19.17 2.82 27.59
N SER A 9 20.02 2.68 28.61
CA SER A 9 21.44 2.42 28.36
C SER A 9 21.50 1.17 27.48
N SER A 10 21.93 1.31 26.23
CA SER A 10 22.38 0.17 25.45
C SER A 10 23.51 -0.46 26.24
N THR A 11 23.24 -1.57 26.92
CA THR A 11 24.28 -2.36 27.57
C THR A 11 25.15 -2.92 26.46
N ASN A 12 26.23 -2.20 26.14
CA ASN A 12 27.36 -2.64 25.33
C ASN A 12 28.17 -3.73 26.05
N ASN A 13 27.50 -4.69 26.68
CA ASN A 13 28.10 -5.92 27.18
C ASN A 13 27.91 -7.02 26.14
N ARG A 14 28.53 -6.83 24.98
CA ARG A 14 28.88 -7.92 24.07
C ARG A 14 30.18 -8.52 24.60
N GLY A 15 30.06 -9.25 25.72
CA GLY A 15 31.15 -10.03 26.28
C GLY A 15 31.62 -11.04 25.25
N ASP A 16 32.92 -11.00 24.98
CA ASP A 16 33.66 -11.93 24.14
C ASP A 16 33.36 -13.40 24.50
N ILE A 17 32.62 -14.10 23.64
CA ILE A 17 32.69 -15.56 23.55
C ILE A 17 33.63 -15.87 22.39
N LYS A 18 34.93 -15.71 22.63
CA LYS A 18 35.98 -16.37 21.84
C LYS A 18 35.99 -17.85 22.21
N GLY A 19 35.08 -18.61 21.58
CA GLY A 19 35.17 -20.07 21.55
C GLY A 19 36.37 -20.49 20.69
N SER A 20 37.43 -20.96 21.33
CA SER A 20 38.58 -21.57 20.68
C SER A 20 38.17 -22.86 19.97
N LEU A 21 37.98 -22.80 18.65
CA LEU A 21 37.89 -24.00 17.83
C LEU A 21 39.28 -24.64 17.74
N SER A 22 39.40 -25.80 18.41
CA SER A 22 40.58 -26.64 18.39
C SER A 22 40.89 -27.11 16.96
N LYS A 23 42.13 -26.85 16.54
CA LYS A 23 42.74 -27.49 15.38
C LYS A 23 42.82 -28.99 15.63
N LYS A 24 41.89 -29.77 15.08
CA LYS A 24 42.02 -31.23 15.00
C LYS A 24 42.61 -31.63 13.65
N GLN A 25 43.65 -32.44 13.75
CA GLN A 25 44.60 -32.84 12.72
C GLN A 25 43.94 -33.37 11.43
N ARG A 26 44.44 -32.86 10.30
CA ARG A 26 44.37 -33.53 8.99
C ARG A 26 45.30 -34.75 9.03
N SER A 27 44.75 -35.95 9.13
CA SER A 27 45.47 -37.18 8.81
C SER A 27 45.60 -37.29 7.28
N LYS A 28 46.84 -37.49 6.82
CA LYS A 28 47.16 -37.89 5.46
C LYS A 28 46.70 -39.34 5.29
N THR A 29 45.74 -39.58 4.41
CA THR A 29 45.45 -40.91 3.87
C THR A 29 45.99 -40.95 2.45
N THR A 30 47.17 -41.55 2.31
CA THR A 30 47.80 -41.94 1.05
C THR A 30 46.93 -43.02 0.41
N ALA A 31 46.23 -42.68 -0.68
CA ALA A 31 45.53 -43.66 -1.50
C ALA A 31 46.50 -44.16 -2.59
N THR A 32 46.88 -45.42 -2.46
CA THR A 32 47.66 -46.21 -3.41
C THR A 32 46.86 -46.38 -4.69
N ALA A 33 47.37 -45.86 -5.80
CA ALA A 33 46.78 -46.06 -7.13
C ALA A 33 47.23 -47.42 -7.68
N THR A 34 46.35 -48.40 -7.64
CA THR A 34 46.52 -49.67 -8.36
C THR A 34 45.94 -49.52 -9.76
N THR A 35 46.82 -49.37 -10.74
CA THR A 35 46.49 -49.41 -12.17
C THR A 35 46.19 -50.85 -12.59
N THR A 36 44.91 -51.20 -12.68
CA THR A 36 44.43 -52.37 -13.43
C THR A 36 43.98 -51.91 -14.82
N THR A 37 44.85 -52.10 -15.80
CA THR A 37 44.55 -51.98 -17.23
C THR A 37 43.70 -53.16 -17.67
N THR A 38 42.38 -52.98 -17.76
CA THR A 38 41.50 -53.90 -18.50
C THR A 38 41.17 -53.28 -19.86
N ASN A 39 41.67 -53.94 -20.90
CA ASN A 39 41.36 -53.66 -22.30
C ASN A 39 39.87 -53.92 -22.56
N PHE A 40 39.07 -52.86 -22.64
CA PHE A 40 37.74 -52.89 -23.26
C PHE A 40 37.82 -52.23 -24.64
N SER A 41 38.15 -53.03 -25.65
CA SER A 41 37.94 -52.68 -27.06
C SER A 41 36.48 -52.94 -27.43
N ASN A 42 35.92 -52.05 -28.27
CA ASN A 42 34.65 -52.18 -28.99
C ASN A 42 33.35 -51.76 -28.29
N ASN A 43 33.26 -50.51 -27.83
CA ASN A 43 31.96 -49.84 -27.63
C ASN A 43 31.98 -48.33 -27.94
N LYS A 44 32.74 -47.92 -28.95
CA LYS A 44 32.89 -46.49 -29.33
C LYS A 44 31.70 -45.94 -30.14
N GLU A 45 30.79 -46.80 -30.61
CA GLU A 45 29.69 -46.40 -31.50
C GLU A 45 28.34 -46.17 -30.78
N ILE A 46 28.20 -46.61 -29.52
CA ILE A 46 26.96 -46.41 -28.73
C ILE A 46 27.04 -45.17 -27.84
N LEU A 47 28.24 -44.69 -27.48
CA LEU A 47 28.41 -43.46 -26.69
C LEU A 47 28.38 -42.17 -27.52
N SER A 48 28.61 -42.22 -28.83
CA SER A 48 28.54 -41.03 -29.70
C SER A 48 27.11 -40.58 -30.01
N LYS A 49 26.10 -41.45 -29.83
CA LYS A 49 24.68 -41.11 -30.00
C LYS A 49 24.00 -40.54 -28.75
N ARG A 50 24.66 -40.52 -27.58
CA ARG A 50 24.02 -40.14 -26.30
C ARG A 50 24.20 -38.69 -25.86
N PHE A 51 24.99 -37.88 -26.57
CA PHE A 51 25.25 -36.48 -26.20
C PHE A 51 25.27 -35.54 -27.42
N ASP A 52 24.29 -35.70 -28.32
CA ASP A 52 24.07 -34.71 -29.37
C ASP A 52 23.31 -33.48 -28.82
N PHE A 53 23.92 -32.79 -27.83
CA PHE A 53 23.46 -31.51 -27.29
C PHE A 53 23.54 -30.36 -28.32
N ARG A 54 23.95 -30.65 -29.57
CA ARG A 54 24.13 -29.68 -30.65
C ARG A 54 22.89 -29.46 -31.51
N LYS A 55 21.72 -30.03 -31.18
CA LYS A 55 20.47 -29.42 -31.64
C LYS A 55 20.30 -28.10 -30.89
N LYS A 56 20.76 -27.05 -31.58
CA LYS A 56 20.85 -25.63 -31.24
C LYS A 56 19.44 -25.05 -31.02
N ASP A 57 18.70 -25.60 -30.07
CA ASP A 57 17.48 -24.97 -29.57
C ASP A 57 17.91 -23.64 -28.97
N LYS A 58 17.57 -22.55 -29.67
CA LYS A 58 17.84 -21.16 -29.28
C LYS A 58 17.12 -20.74 -27.99
N SER A 59 16.60 -21.67 -27.20
CA SER A 59 16.07 -21.38 -25.88
C SER A 59 17.20 -20.87 -25.00
N ASN A 60 17.00 -19.69 -24.41
CA ASN A 60 17.98 -19.10 -23.51
C ASN A 60 18.23 -20.07 -22.34
N LEU A 61 19.46 -20.12 -21.83
CA LEU A 61 19.84 -20.99 -20.70
C LEU A 61 18.89 -20.84 -19.50
N LEU A 62 18.37 -19.62 -19.28
CA LEU A 62 17.37 -19.32 -18.26
C LEU A 62 16.00 -19.99 -18.49
N ASP A 63 15.58 -20.19 -19.74
CA ASP A 63 14.30 -20.88 -20.02
C ASP A 63 14.36 -22.35 -19.60
N ARG A 64 15.55 -22.97 -19.65
CA ARG A 64 15.80 -24.35 -19.23
C ARG A 64 16.03 -24.49 -17.73
N PHE A 65 16.53 -23.44 -17.07
CA PHE A 65 16.91 -23.47 -15.66
C PHE A 65 15.70 -23.44 -14.72
N PHE A 66 14.56 -22.93 -15.19
CA PHE A 66 13.35 -22.79 -14.39
C PHE A 66 12.23 -23.70 -14.89
N PHE A 67 11.52 -24.34 -13.95
CA PHE A 67 10.33 -25.19 -14.16
C PHE A 67 9.48 -24.72 -15.35
N ASP A 68 8.88 -25.68 -16.07
CA ASP A 68 8.12 -25.50 -17.32
C ASP A 68 6.75 -24.78 -17.13
N PHE A 69 6.68 -23.81 -16.21
CA PHE A 69 5.52 -22.97 -16.00
C PHE A 69 5.21 -22.15 -17.26
N LYS A 70 4.01 -22.37 -17.77
CA LYS A 70 3.41 -21.60 -18.86
C LYS A 70 2.25 -20.78 -18.30
N PHE A 71 2.25 -19.48 -18.60
CA PHE A 71 1.22 -18.58 -18.12
C PHE A 71 0.17 -18.33 -19.19
N ASN A 72 -1.10 -18.39 -18.81
CA ASN A 72 -2.17 -17.95 -19.69
C ASN A 72 -2.04 -16.45 -19.95
N ARG A 73 -2.13 -16.05 -21.22
CA ARG A 73 -1.99 -14.65 -21.63
C ARG A 73 -2.95 -13.68 -20.94
N LEU A 74 -4.22 -14.05 -20.82
CA LEU A 74 -5.25 -13.22 -20.20
C LEU A 74 -5.00 -13.05 -18.70
N LYS A 75 -4.49 -14.10 -18.04
CA LYS A 75 -4.04 -14.03 -16.65
C LYS A 75 -2.90 -13.04 -16.48
N VAL A 76 -1.91 -13.06 -17.37
CA VAL A 76 -0.77 -12.12 -17.32
C VAL A 76 -1.22 -10.67 -17.54
N GLN A 77 -2.20 -10.44 -18.43
CA GLN A 77 -2.81 -9.11 -18.63
C GLN A 77 -3.61 -8.65 -17.40
N CYS A 78 -4.38 -9.56 -16.80
CA CYS A 78 -5.12 -9.27 -15.56
C CYS A 78 -4.16 -8.93 -14.42
N PHE A 79 -3.10 -9.72 -14.25
CA PHE A 79 -2.02 -9.45 -13.31
C PHE A 79 -1.40 -8.07 -13.53
N GLN A 80 -1.00 -7.74 -14.77
CA GLN A 80 -0.45 -6.44 -15.13
C GLN A 80 -1.38 -5.30 -14.69
N PHE A 81 -2.65 -5.38 -15.08
CA PHE A 81 -3.64 -4.35 -14.76
C PHE A 81 -3.77 -4.14 -13.25
N ILE A 82 -4.00 -5.23 -12.50
CA ILE A 82 -4.23 -5.16 -11.05
C ILE A 82 -2.97 -4.71 -10.33
N PHE A 83 -1.80 -5.24 -10.69
CA PHE A 83 -0.52 -4.91 -10.07
C PHE A 83 -0.21 -3.42 -10.22
N TYR A 84 -0.29 -2.87 -11.43
CA TYR A 84 0.03 -1.47 -11.65
C TYR A 84 -1.08 -0.52 -11.14
N MET A 85 -2.34 -0.93 -11.09
CA MET A 85 -3.37 -0.15 -10.38
C MET A 85 -3.09 -0.09 -8.87
N MET A 86 -2.69 -1.21 -8.27
CA MET A 86 -2.28 -1.24 -6.87
C MET A 86 -1.02 -0.39 -6.64
N MET A 87 -0.08 -0.36 -7.60
CA MET A 87 1.08 0.54 -7.56
C MET A 87 0.70 2.02 -7.58
N ALA A 88 -0.33 2.39 -8.34
CA ALA A 88 -0.83 3.76 -8.34
C ALA A 88 -1.41 4.14 -6.97
N ILE A 89 -2.21 3.24 -6.36
CA ILE A 89 -2.74 3.41 -5.01
C ILE A 89 -1.59 3.46 -3.99
N ASP A 90 -0.60 2.60 -4.14
CA ASP A 90 0.56 2.55 -3.24
C ASP A 90 1.36 3.86 -3.30
N CYS A 91 1.66 4.38 -4.49
CA CYS A 91 2.29 5.70 -4.62
C CYS A 91 1.48 6.77 -3.87
N TRP A 92 0.15 6.76 -4.02
CA TRP A 92 -0.72 7.70 -3.33
C TRP A 92 -0.67 7.60 -1.80
N LEU A 93 -0.63 6.37 -1.28
CA LEU A 93 -0.55 6.10 0.15
C LEU A 93 0.83 6.46 0.75
N GLU A 94 1.82 6.83 -0.07
CA GLU A 94 3.09 7.39 0.41
C GLU A 94 2.99 8.89 0.75
N ILE A 95 1.94 9.60 0.32
CA ILE A 95 1.79 11.05 0.60
C ILE A 95 1.76 11.31 2.11
N PRO A 96 1.00 10.58 2.96
CA PRO A 96 1.02 10.83 4.39
C PRO A 96 2.37 10.58 5.05
N ARG A 97 3.21 9.72 4.45
CA ARG A 97 4.56 9.43 4.95
C ARG A 97 5.57 10.52 4.63
N LEU A 98 5.17 11.57 3.90
CA LEU A 98 5.95 12.79 3.73
C LEU A 98 6.32 13.41 5.09
N SER A 99 5.58 13.15 6.17
CA SER A 99 5.93 13.53 7.53
C SER A 99 7.25 12.95 8.05
N ASN A 100 7.55 11.71 7.67
CA ASN A 100 8.74 11.01 8.14
C ASN A 100 10.02 11.43 7.41
N PHE A 101 9.90 12.26 6.37
CA PHE A 101 11.00 12.70 5.52
C PHE A 101 11.83 13.86 6.11
N TRP A 102 11.34 14.50 7.17
CA TRP A 102 11.69 15.89 7.49
C TRP A 102 12.57 16.10 8.73
N VAL A 103 12.96 15.03 9.43
CA VAL A 103 13.51 15.16 10.78
C VAL A 103 15.00 15.58 10.82
N THR A 104 15.72 15.62 9.70
CA THR A 104 17.19 15.79 9.75
C THR A 104 17.73 17.16 9.33
N GLN A 105 16.93 18.05 8.72
CA GLN A 105 17.51 19.30 8.20
C GLN A 105 17.60 20.44 9.24
N THR A 106 16.75 20.43 10.28
CA THR A 106 16.80 21.43 11.36
C THR A 106 17.71 21.06 12.53
N MET A 107 18.13 19.80 12.66
CA MET A 107 19.24 19.39 13.56
C MET A 107 20.57 19.36 12.80
N LEU A 108 20.99 20.56 12.42
CA LEU A 108 22.04 20.89 11.46
C LEU A 108 23.49 20.68 11.96
N THR A 109 23.77 19.71 12.85
CA THR A 109 25.16 19.53 13.32
C THR A 109 25.77 18.14 13.20
N SER A 110 25.04 17.04 12.95
CA SER A 110 25.72 15.73 12.78
C SER A 110 24.92 14.52 12.27
N GLY A 111 23.63 14.63 11.93
CA GLY A 111 22.79 13.45 11.67
C GLY A 111 22.72 13.00 10.20
N SER A 112 23.00 11.71 9.95
CA SER A 112 22.95 11.01 8.65
C SER A 112 21.67 11.27 7.83
N PHE A 113 21.83 11.38 6.52
CA PHE A 113 20.81 11.85 5.57
C PHE A 113 20.05 10.74 4.87
N ILE A 114 20.65 9.55 4.81
CA ILE A 114 19.96 8.38 4.28
C ILE A 114 19.63 7.56 5.51
N ASN A 115 18.37 7.21 5.69
CA ASN A 115 18.00 6.21 6.69
C ASN A 115 18.35 4.78 6.20
N ALA A 116 19.52 4.70 5.57
CA ALA A 116 20.31 3.52 5.36
C ALA A 116 21.01 3.23 6.70
N SER A 117 20.23 2.99 7.76
CA SER A 117 20.76 2.59 9.08
C SER A 117 21.65 1.33 9.03
N HIS A 118 21.66 0.64 7.88
CA HIS A 118 22.52 -0.50 7.58
C HIS A 118 23.83 -0.16 6.88
N PHE A 119 24.00 1.06 6.36
CA PHE A 119 25.24 1.49 5.74
C PHE A 119 26.03 2.41 6.69
N PRO A 120 27.37 2.37 6.63
CA PRO A 120 28.21 3.29 7.39
C PRO A 120 27.91 4.74 7.00
N ILE A 121 28.08 5.68 7.95
CA ILE A 121 27.89 7.13 7.72
C ILE A 121 28.76 7.63 6.55
N GLU A 122 29.91 7.00 6.33
CA GLU A 122 30.82 7.29 5.21
C GLU A 122 30.17 7.00 3.85
N PHE A 123 29.36 5.94 3.75
CA PHE A 123 28.65 5.61 2.52
C PHE A 123 27.56 6.65 2.23
N ASP A 124 26.84 7.11 3.24
CA ASP A 124 25.87 8.20 3.10
C ASP A 124 26.53 9.48 2.60
N ASN A 125 27.67 9.85 3.18
CA ASN A 125 28.43 11.02 2.75
C ASN A 125 28.97 10.88 1.33
N PHE A 126 29.42 9.67 0.96
CA PHE A 126 29.84 9.37 -0.41
C PHE A 126 28.68 9.54 -1.40
N ILE A 127 27.50 8.97 -1.10
CA ILE A 127 26.32 9.04 -1.95
C ILE A 127 25.81 10.49 -2.06
N LYS A 128 25.77 11.25 -0.96
CA LYS A 128 25.52 12.70 -0.98
C LYS A 128 26.45 13.45 -1.92
N SER A 129 27.76 13.23 -1.76
CA SER A 129 28.79 13.93 -2.53
C SER A 129 28.72 13.57 -4.00
N LEU A 130 28.46 12.30 -4.33
CA LEU A 130 28.47 11.81 -5.70
C LEU A 130 27.30 12.37 -6.53
N PHE A 131 26.12 12.52 -5.91
CA PHE A 131 24.90 12.89 -6.62
C PHE A 131 24.37 14.29 -6.27
N SER A 132 25.09 15.07 -5.45
CA SER A 132 24.64 16.40 -4.98
C SER A 132 23.20 16.36 -4.44
N ILE A 133 22.91 15.33 -3.65
CA ILE A 133 21.54 14.86 -3.38
C ILE A 133 20.72 15.87 -2.61
N ASP A 134 21.35 16.74 -1.82
CA ASP A 134 20.66 17.76 -1.02
C ASP A 134 19.75 18.66 -1.90
N SER A 135 20.08 18.83 -3.18
CA SER A 135 19.24 19.56 -4.13
C SER A 135 18.10 18.72 -4.73
N LEU A 136 18.33 17.42 -4.92
CA LEU A 136 17.43 16.50 -5.62
C LEU A 136 16.40 15.88 -4.69
N ILE A 137 16.76 15.59 -3.43
CA ILE A 137 15.86 15.07 -2.40
C ILE A 137 15.27 16.24 -1.63
N ASN A 138 14.11 16.71 -2.08
CA ASN A 138 13.32 17.71 -1.41
C ASN A 138 11.84 17.30 -1.42
N GLU A 139 11.02 17.98 -0.63
CA GLU A 139 9.59 17.68 -0.54
C GLU A 139 8.88 17.77 -1.89
N LYS A 140 9.24 18.78 -2.69
CA LYS A 140 8.67 18.99 -4.02
C LYS A 140 8.99 17.80 -4.92
N SER A 141 10.24 17.32 -4.95
CA SER A 141 10.64 16.19 -5.78
C SER A 141 10.08 14.86 -5.27
N PHE A 142 9.90 14.66 -3.97
CA PHE A 142 9.17 13.52 -3.44
C PHE A 142 7.71 13.51 -3.89
N LEU A 143 7.00 14.63 -3.69
CA LEU A 143 5.60 14.75 -4.08
C LEU A 143 5.43 14.59 -5.60
N ILE A 144 6.29 15.23 -6.39
CA ILE A 144 6.33 15.06 -7.85
C ILE A 144 6.55 13.59 -8.21
N SER A 145 7.49 12.91 -7.55
CA SER A 145 7.77 11.49 -7.82
C SER A 145 6.59 10.59 -7.50
N VAL A 146 5.88 10.86 -6.39
CA VAL A 146 4.65 10.14 -6.02
C VAL A 146 3.56 10.34 -7.06
N ILE A 147 3.31 11.58 -7.48
CA ILE A 147 2.25 11.90 -8.45
C ILE A 147 2.59 11.34 -9.82
N VAL A 148 3.80 11.58 -10.31
CA VAL A 148 4.28 11.06 -11.61
C VAL A 148 4.30 9.53 -11.58
N GLY A 149 4.78 8.91 -10.50
CA GLY A 149 4.77 7.47 -10.30
C GLY A 149 3.35 6.89 -10.34
N GLY A 150 2.39 7.54 -9.68
CA GLY A 150 0.98 7.16 -9.72
C GLY A 150 0.38 7.21 -11.13
N VAL A 151 0.65 8.29 -11.87
CA VAL A 151 0.17 8.45 -13.26
C VAL A 151 0.80 7.41 -14.19
N ILE A 152 2.12 7.21 -14.12
CA ILE A 152 2.81 6.18 -14.92
C ILE A 152 2.28 4.80 -14.57
N SER A 153 1.99 4.50 -13.30
CA SER A 153 1.38 3.24 -12.87
C SER A 153 0.02 3.01 -13.53
N ILE A 154 -0.87 4.00 -13.55
CA ILE A 154 -2.16 3.89 -14.24
C ILE A 154 -1.98 3.61 -15.73
N ARG A 155 -1.02 4.29 -16.38
CA ARG A 155 -0.69 4.02 -17.80
C ARG A 155 -0.21 2.57 -18.00
N CYS A 156 0.63 2.09 -17.08
CA CYS A 156 1.14 0.72 -17.07
C CYS A 156 0.04 -0.32 -16.93
N ALA A 157 -0.95 -0.05 -16.09
CA ALA A 157 -2.13 -0.90 -15.98
C ALA A 157 -2.93 -0.95 -17.28
N LEU A 158 -3.10 0.19 -17.95
CA LEU A 158 -3.90 0.31 -19.18
C LEU A 158 -3.15 -0.10 -20.45
N SER A 159 -1.88 -0.52 -20.34
CA SER A 159 -1.02 -0.87 -21.48
C SER A 159 -0.86 0.26 -22.50
N VAL A 160 -0.92 1.53 -22.07
CA VAL A 160 -0.67 2.74 -22.90
C VAL A 160 0.83 3.10 -22.91
N ASN A 161 1.67 2.13 -22.56
CA ASN A 161 3.07 2.36 -22.25
C ASN A 161 3.97 2.44 -23.47
N ILE A 162 5.00 3.26 -23.34
CA ILE A 162 6.24 3.11 -24.09
C ILE A 162 6.99 1.88 -23.56
N LYS A 163 6.98 0.81 -24.37
CA LYS A 163 7.49 -0.57 -24.12
C LYS A 163 8.18 -0.80 -22.77
N TYR A 164 9.44 -0.38 -22.63
CA TYR A 164 10.27 -0.62 -21.46
C TYR A 164 10.51 0.63 -20.62
N PHE A 165 10.40 1.81 -21.24
CA PHE A 165 10.79 3.07 -20.61
C PHE A 165 9.87 3.42 -19.43
N GLU A 166 8.55 3.34 -19.59
CA GLU A 166 7.60 3.74 -18.54
C GLU A 166 7.66 2.82 -17.31
N PRO A 167 7.62 1.48 -17.44
CA PRO A 167 7.82 0.59 -16.31
C PRO A 167 9.18 0.77 -15.61
N PHE A 168 10.25 1.04 -16.37
CA PHE A 168 11.57 1.27 -15.82
C PHE A 168 11.66 2.60 -15.06
N LEU A 169 11.10 3.68 -15.64
CA LEU A 169 10.98 4.97 -14.97
C LEU A 169 10.15 4.86 -13.69
N LEU A 170 9.06 4.08 -13.70
CA LEU A 170 8.29 3.79 -12.50
C LEU A 170 9.12 3.05 -11.43
N ALA A 171 9.94 2.07 -11.85
CA ALA A 171 10.86 1.39 -10.93
C ALA A 171 11.85 2.37 -10.28
N LEU A 172 12.42 3.29 -11.07
CA LEU A 172 13.33 4.33 -10.57
C LEU A 172 12.63 5.32 -9.64
N LEU A 173 11.45 5.81 -9.98
CA LEU A 173 10.66 6.71 -9.12
C LEU A 173 10.26 6.03 -7.82
N LYS A 174 9.84 4.75 -7.87
CA LYS A 174 9.53 4.01 -6.66
C LYS A 174 10.79 3.75 -5.83
N ALA A 175 11.92 3.42 -6.44
CA ALA A 175 13.20 3.31 -5.75
C ALA A 175 13.55 4.61 -5.03
N TYR A 176 13.40 5.75 -5.71
CA TYR A 176 13.61 7.06 -5.14
C TYR A 176 12.69 7.32 -3.94
N ILE A 177 11.38 7.12 -4.07
CA ILE A 177 10.38 7.28 -2.98
C ILE A 177 10.75 6.40 -1.77
N VAL A 178 11.11 5.15 -2.01
CA VAL A 178 11.44 4.18 -0.95
C VAL A 178 12.75 4.54 -0.24
N LEU A 179 13.81 4.84 -1.00
CA LEU A 179 15.13 5.21 -0.46
C LEU A 179 15.09 6.51 0.34
N SER A 180 14.18 7.39 -0.01
CA SER A 180 14.09 8.72 0.58
C SER A 180 13.13 8.76 1.78
N SER A 181 12.15 7.85 1.86
CA SER A 181 11.21 7.78 2.99
C SER A 181 11.78 7.09 4.23
N GLN A 182 11.55 7.63 5.43
CA GLN A 182 11.82 6.99 6.73
C GLN A 182 10.73 6.02 7.17
N SER A 183 10.37 5.04 6.33
CA SER A 183 9.38 4.04 6.73
C SER A 183 10.05 2.85 7.43
N ASP A 184 9.55 2.45 8.60
CA ASP A 184 10.02 1.28 9.36
C ASP A 184 9.94 -0.06 8.59
N ASN A 185 9.42 -0.04 7.35
CA ASN A 185 9.11 -1.21 6.56
C ASN A 185 9.94 -1.34 5.26
N TYR A 186 11.21 -0.94 5.35
CA TYR A 186 12.16 -0.90 4.23
C TYR A 186 12.25 -2.18 3.40
N GLN A 187 12.36 -3.33 4.07
CA GLN A 187 12.64 -4.61 3.39
C GLN A 187 11.57 -4.95 2.34
N HIS A 188 10.30 -4.72 2.67
CA HIS A 188 9.16 -4.98 1.80
C HIS A 188 9.12 -4.05 0.59
N HIS A 189 9.44 -2.78 0.81
CA HIS A 189 9.49 -1.78 -0.26
C HIS A 189 10.68 -1.99 -1.21
N TYR A 190 11.85 -2.41 -0.71
CA TYR A 190 12.98 -2.82 -1.56
C TYR A 190 12.63 -4.00 -2.45
N LEU A 191 11.92 -5.00 -1.90
CA LEU A 191 11.45 -6.12 -2.68
C LEU A 191 10.56 -5.66 -3.83
N LEU A 192 9.62 -4.76 -3.56
CA LEU A 192 8.72 -4.19 -4.57
C LEU A 192 9.49 -3.46 -5.68
N VAL A 193 10.53 -2.70 -5.33
CA VAL A 193 11.41 -2.02 -6.30
C VAL A 193 12.13 -3.03 -7.20
N LEU A 194 12.69 -4.09 -6.62
CA LEU A 194 13.32 -5.18 -7.39
C LEU A 194 12.32 -5.85 -8.34
N VAL A 195 11.09 -6.09 -7.87
CA VAL A 195 10.01 -6.64 -8.70
C VAL A 195 9.68 -5.68 -9.85
N LEU A 196 9.59 -4.37 -9.60
CA LEU A 196 9.34 -3.38 -10.65
C LEU A 196 10.45 -3.37 -11.71
N PHE A 197 11.72 -3.43 -11.31
CA PHE A 197 12.83 -3.57 -12.26
C PHE A 197 12.70 -4.84 -13.09
N LEU A 198 12.38 -5.98 -12.47
CA LEU A 198 12.16 -7.23 -13.18
C LEU A 198 10.99 -7.14 -14.18
N LEU A 199 9.85 -6.60 -13.75
CA LEU A 199 8.66 -6.42 -14.58
C LEU A 199 8.86 -5.40 -15.70
N SER A 200 9.79 -4.46 -15.53
CA SER A 200 10.13 -3.48 -16.57
C SER A 200 10.81 -4.10 -17.79
N THR A 201 11.39 -5.30 -17.66
CA THR A 201 12.02 -6.03 -18.76
C THR A 201 11.05 -6.88 -19.57
N ILE A 202 9.76 -6.95 -19.17
CA ILE A 202 8.73 -7.71 -19.88
C ILE A 202 8.22 -6.88 -21.07
N ASP A 203 8.24 -7.46 -22.28
CA ASP A 203 7.53 -6.88 -23.42
C ASP A 203 6.02 -7.19 -23.31
N TRP A 204 5.28 -6.23 -22.75
CA TRP A 204 3.83 -6.30 -22.59
C TRP A 204 3.07 -6.19 -23.94
N GLN A 205 3.69 -5.63 -24.99
CA GLN A 205 3.05 -5.37 -26.29
C GLN A 205 3.19 -6.52 -27.30
N GLN A 206 4.37 -7.15 -27.39
CA GLN A 206 4.66 -8.21 -28.39
C GLN A 206 3.71 -9.40 -28.28
N LYS A 207 3.08 -9.59 -27.12
CA LYS A 207 2.06 -10.62 -26.90
C LYS A 207 0.81 -10.40 -27.77
N HIS A 208 0.54 -9.18 -28.26
CA HIS A 208 -0.64 -8.88 -29.09
C HIS A 208 -0.52 -9.25 -30.56
N SER A 209 0.69 -9.29 -31.12
CA SER A 209 0.89 -9.46 -32.57
C SER A 209 0.91 -10.91 -33.05
N LEU A 210 1.16 -11.89 -32.16
CA LEU A 210 1.26 -13.32 -32.53
C LEU A 210 -0.02 -13.91 -33.14
N ASN A 211 -1.19 -13.30 -32.94
CA ASN A 211 -2.44 -13.77 -33.55
C ASN A 211 -2.63 -13.31 -35.00
N LYS A 212 -1.83 -12.35 -35.49
CA LYS A 212 -2.06 -11.73 -36.82
C LYS A 212 -1.25 -12.37 -37.95
N VAL A 213 -0.21 -13.14 -37.63
CA VAL A 213 0.73 -13.66 -38.65
C VAL A 213 0.23 -14.95 -39.31
N LYS A 214 -0.63 -15.75 -38.68
CA LYS A 214 -1.11 -17.02 -39.26
C LYS A 214 -2.24 -16.89 -40.30
N SER A 215 -2.71 -15.69 -40.61
CA SER A 215 -3.85 -15.50 -41.53
C SER A 215 -3.47 -14.93 -42.90
N LYS A 216 -2.18 -14.87 -43.27
CA LYS A 216 -1.75 -14.24 -44.53
C LYS A 216 -1.02 -15.13 -45.52
N ASP A 217 -0.67 -16.36 -45.16
CA ASP A 217 0.11 -17.23 -46.05
C ASP A 217 -0.74 -18.34 -46.71
N TYR A 218 -2.07 -18.18 -46.82
CA TYR A 218 -2.95 -19.19 -47.43
C TYR A 218 -3.74 -18.73 -48.67
N ASP A 219 -3.50 -17.52 -49.17
CA ASP A 219 -4.30 -16.96 -50.28
C ASP A 219 -3.56 -16.80 -51.62
N ASP A 220 -2.38 -17.42 -51.83
CA ASP A 220 -1.62 -17.21 -53.07
C ASP A 220 -1.09 -18.50 -53.75
N ASP A 221 -1.91 -19.55 -53.77
CA ASP A 221 -1.74 -20.68 -54.71
C ASP A 221 -3.05 -20.94 -55.48
N THR A 222 -3.54 -19.90 -56.17
CA THR A 222 -4.38 -20.07 -57.37
C THR A 222 -3.49 -19.96 -58.60
N ASN A 223 -2.79 -21.05 -58.97
CA ASN A 223 -2.83 -21.51 -60.37
C ASN A 223 -2.19 -22.88 -60.63
N ASN A 224 -2.98 -23.74 -61.31
CA ASN A 224 -2.57 -24.86 -62.17
C ASN A 224 -1.91 -26.08 -61.46
N ASN A 225 -2.39 -27.33 -61.54
CA ASN A 225 -3.11 -27.98 -62.63
C ASN A 225 -3.67 -29.35 -62.15
N ASN A 226 -4.91 -29.65 -62.53
CA ASN A 226 -5.52 -30.95 -62.86
C ASN A 226 -4.71 -32.25 -62.56
N ASN A 227 -5.16 -33.09 -61.62
CA ASN A 227 -5.63 -34.44 -61.97
C ASN A 227 -6.42 -35.13 -60.85
N ASN A 228 -7.51 -35.73 -61.28
CA ASN A 228 -8.53 -36.46 -60.56
C ASN A 228 -7.99 -37.83 -60.10
N ASN A 229 -7.94 -38.11 -58.78
CA ASN A 229 -8.37 -39.43 -58.31
C ASN A 229 -8.82 -39.44 -56.84
N ASN A 230 -9.92 -40.15 -56.68
CA ASN A 230 -10.76 -40.35 -55.53
C ASN A 230 -10.14 -41.36 -54.55
N ASN A 231 -9.89 -40.99 -53.29
CA ASN A 231 -10.13 -41.91 -52.16
C ASN A 231 -10.21 -41.20 -50.79
N ASN A 232 -11.45 -40.99 -50.36
CA ASN A 232 -11.99 -41.25 -49.02
C ASN A 232 -11.00 -41.60 -47.88
N ASN A 233 -10.68 -40.62 -47.02
CA ASN A 233 -10.65 -40.77 -45.55
C ASN A 233 -10.54 -39.40 -44.85
N ASN A 234 -11.57 -38.55 -44.99
CA ASN A 234 -11.62 -37.25 -44.32
C ASN A 234 -12.18 -37.41 -42.90
N ASN A 235 -11.46 -38.12 -42.02
CA ASN A 235 -11.80 -38.20 -40.60
C ASN A 235 -11.16 -37.04 -39.84
N ASN A 236 -11.85 -35.89 -39.89
CA ASN A 236 -12.13 -34.95 -38.81
C ASN A 236 -11.17 -34.92 -37.59
N ASN A 237 -9.87 -34.81 -37.81
CA ASN A 237 -8.89 -34.59 -36.75
C ASN A 237 -8.63 -33.09 -36.57
N ASN A 238 -9.70 -32.30 -36.46
CA ASN A 238 -9.65 -30.91 -36.01
C ASN A 238 -9.44 -30.88 -34.48
N LYS A 239 -8.40 -31.58 -34.02
CA LYS A 239 -8.08 -31.78 -32.62
C LYS A 239 -7.37 -30.52 -32.10
N ASN A 240 -8.22 -29.55 -31.78
CA ASN A 240 -8.09 -28.69 -30.61
C ASN A 240 -6.76 -27.91 -30.52
N ASN A 241 -6.56 -26.96 -31.43
CA ASN A 241 -5.42 -26.03 -31.41
C ASN A 241 -5.53 -24.94 -30.30
N ASN A 242 -6.11 -25.29 -29.15
CA ASN A 242 -6.44 -24.37 -28.04
C ASN A 242 -5.21 -23.97 -27.20
N ASN A 243 -4.01 -24.48 -27.53
CA ASN A 243 -2.78 -24.20 -26.78
C ASN A 243 -2.10 -22.86 -27.16
N ASN A 244 -2.61 -22.11 -28.14
CA ASN A 244 -1.99 -20.85 -28.62
C ASN A 244 -2.00 -19.69 -27.60
N ASN A 245 -2.62 -19.86 -26.42
CA ASN A 245 -2.74 -18.80 -25.41
C ASN A 245 -1.73 -18.89 -24.26
N MET A 246 -0.80 -19.84 -24.30
CA MET A 246 0.22 -20.03 -23.27
C MET A 246 1.51 -19.28 -23.61
N ILE A 247 2.06 -18.55 -22.64
CA ILE A 247 3.28 -17.76 -22.79
C ILE A 247 4.30 -18.17 -21.73
N SER A 248 5.51 -18.49 -22.16
CA SER A 248 6.67 -18.59 -21.26
C SER A 248 7.25 -17.20 -21.05
N CYS A 249 7.47 -16.82 -19.79
CA CYS A 249 8.03 -15.52 -19.41
C CYS A 249 9.02 -15.76 -18.26
N TRP A 250 10.32 -15.78 -18.57
CA TRP A 250 11.35 -16.07 -17.56
C TRP A 250 11.33 -15.06 -16.40
N GLN A 251 10.93 -13.81 -16.66
CA GLN A 251 10.78 -12.78 -15.64
C GLN A 251 9.76 -13.18 -14.57
N LEU A 252 8.61 -13.74 -14.97
CA LEU A 252 7.59 -14.18 -14.01
C LEU A 252 8.05 -15.44 -13.26
N LYS A 253 8.84 -16.31 -13.88
CA LYS A 253 9.46 -17.44 -13.19
C LYS A 253 10.47 -16.95 -12.14
N LEU A 254 11.28 -15.95 -12.47
CA LEU A 254 12.23 -15.34 -11.54
C LEU A 254 11.51 -14.61 -10.39
N LEU A 255 10.37 -13.97 -10.67
CA LEU A 255 9.51 -13.39 -9.64
C LEU A 255 9.03 -14.45 -8.63
N LEU A 256 8.59 -15.63 -9.10
CA LEU A 256 8.19 -16.73 -8.22
C LEU A 256 9.37 -17.27 -7.39
N LEU A 257 10.57 -17.35 -7.98
CA LEU A 257 11.78 -17.72 -7.24
C LEU A 257 12.11 -16.71 -6.15
N GLN A 258 12.07 -15.42 -6.48
CA GLN A 258 12.30 -14.34 -5.54
C GLN A 258 11.31 -14.40 -4.38
N LEU A 259 10.03 -14.69 -4.67
CA LEU A 259 9.00 -14.89 -3.67
C LEU A 259 9.32 -16.07 -2.74
N SER A 260 9.78 -17.20 -3.27
CA SER A 260 10.21 -18.35 -2.46
C SER A 260 11.41 -18.04 -1.57
N ILE A 261 12.39 -17.29 -2.07
CA ILE A 261 13.55 -16.84 -1.27
C ILE A 261 13.09 -15.97 -0.11
N VAL A 262 12.14 -15.06 -0.36
CA VAL A 262 11.56 -14.19 0.67
C VAL A 262 10.85 -15.03 1.73
N TYR A 263 9.97 -15.96 1.35
CA TYR A 263 9.29 -16.82 2.32
C TYR A 263 10.25 -17.69 3.12
N PHE A 264 11.31 -18.18 2.49
CA PHE A 264 12.33 -18.96 3.19
C PHE A 264 13.03 -18.09 4.24
N TRP A 265 13.47 -16.89 3.84
CA TRP A 265 14.13 -15.96 4.75
C TRP A 265 13.22 -15.50 5.90
N THR A 266 11.96 -15.17 5.60
CA THR A 266 11.00 -14.76 6.63
C THR A 266 10.65 -15.89 7.58
N SER A 267 10.66 -17.14 7.11
CA SER A 267 10.53 -18.33 7.97
C SER A 267 11.72 -18.47 8.92
N VAL A 268 12.95 -18.35 8.39
CA VAL A 268 14.19 -18.47 9.17
C VAL A 268 14.26 -17.37 10.24
N ALA A 269 13.91 -16.13 9.90
CA ALA A 269 13.86 -15.03 10.85
C ALA A 269 12.87 -15.26 12.01
N LYS A 270 11.83 -16.07 11.79
CA LYS A 270 10.80 -16.43 12.77
C LYS A 270 11.15 -17.66 13.62
N LEU A 271 12.30 -18.31 13.40
CA LEU A 271 12.73 -19.45 14.22
C LEU A 271 13.28 -19.04 15.61
N HIS A 272 13.31 -17.74 15.93
CA HIS A 272 13.69 -17.29 17.27
C HIS A 272 12.67 -17.73 18.33
N TRP A 273 13.16 -18.10 19.53
CA TRP A 273 12.30 -18.66 20.60
C TRP A 273 11.14 -17.74 20.98
N SER A 274 11.36 -16.43 21.04
CA SER A 274 10.31 -15.44 21.35
C SER A 274 9.24 -15.28 20.26
N TRP A 275 9.55 -15.72 19.04
CA TRP A 275 8.54 -15.80 17.99
C TRP A 275 7.77 -17.10 18.17
N ILE A 276 8.47 -18.23 18.28
CA ILE A 276 7.88 -19.57 18.44
C ILE A 276 6.92 -19.63 19.65
N ASP A 277 7.31 -19.07 20.80
CA ASP A 277 6.47 -19.01 22.01
C ASP A 277 5.25 -18.07 21.88
N GLY A 278 5.16 -17.30 20.80
CA GLY A 278 4.08 -16.35 20.53
C GLY A 278 4.19 -15.02 21.27
N SER A 279 5.23 -14.75 22.06
CA SER A 279 5.36 -13.55 22.90
C SER A 279 5.63 -12.26 22.11
N VAL A 280 6.13 -12.38 20.89
CA VAL A 280 6.33 -11.24 19.97
C VAL A 280 5.03 -10.83 19.28
N LEU A 281 4.18 -11.79 18.92
CA LEU A 281 3.03 -11.54 18.04
C LEU A 281 2.03 -10.51 18.62
N PRO A 282 1.63 -10.53 19.91
CA PRO A 282 0.75 -9.53 20.52
C PRO A 282 1.26 -8.09 20.47
N ARG A 283 2.56 -7.89 20.26
CA ARG A 283 3.17 -6.56 20.13
C ARG A 283 3.12 -6.03 18.71
N MET A 284 2.89 -6.90 17.72
CA MET A 284 2.88 -6.57 16.30
C MET A 284 1.48 -6.48 15.71
N ILE A 285 0.53 -7.26 16.23
CA ILE A 285 -0.88 -7.24 15.81
C ILE A 285 -1.69 -6.21 16.61
N GLY A 286 -2.77 -5.72 16.02
CA GLY A 286 -3.73 -4.86 16.69
C GLY A 286 -4.49 -5.59 17.82
N PRO A 287 -4.95 -4.86 18.85
CA PRO A 287 -5.64 -5.45 20.00
C PRO A 287 -6.92 -6.18 19.59
N GLU A 288 -7.70 -5.64 18.66
CA GLU A 288 -8.95 -6.24 18.17
C GLU A 288 -8.73 -7.63 17.57
N PHE A 289 -7.69 -7.79 16.74
CA PHE A 289 -7.35 -9.08 16.15
C PHE A 289 -6.81 -10.07 17.19
N ARG A 290 -6.00 -9.58 18.14
CA ARG A 290 -5.51 -10.39 19.26
C ARG A 290 -6.67 -10.98 20.06
N ASP A 291 -7.65 -10.14 20.40
CA ASP A 291 -8.78 -10.54 21.20
C ASP A 291 -9.71 -11.47 20.42
N TYR A 292 -9.89 -11.25 19.11
CA TYR A 292 -10.58 -12.18 18.20
C TYR A 292 -9.92 -13.57 18.16
N ILE A 293 -8.60 -13.64 17.98
CA ILE A 293 -7.86 -14.92 17.98
C ILE A 293 -8.01 -15.62 19.32
N ASN A 294 -7.91 -14.88 20.43
CA ASN A 294 -8.11 -15.44 21.76
C ASN A 294 -9.53 -16.01 21.91
N GLN A 295 -10.56 -15.23 21.56
CA GLN A 295 -11.96 -15.67 21.64
C GLN A 295 -12.23 -16.92 20.78
N MET A 296 -11.63 -17.01 19.60
CA MET A 296 -11.80 -18.15 18.69
C MET A 296 -11.04 -19.40 19.16
N MET A 297 -9.80 -19.23 19.62
CA MET A 297 -8.88 -20.35 19.88
C MET A 297 -8.96 -20.85 21.32
N LEU A 298 -9.24 -20.00 22.31
CA LEU A 298 -9.36 -20.44 23.72
C LEU A 298 -10.39 -21.57 23.89
N PRO A 299 -11.62 -21.48 23.35
CA PRO A 299 -12.58 -22.57 23.47
C PRO A 299 -12.10 -23.89 22.84
N LEU A 300 -11.31 -23.81 21.77
CA LEU A 300 -10.73 -24.99 21.10
C LEU A 300 -9.60 -25.60 21.94
N ILE A 301 -8.74 -24.77 22.54
CA ILE A 301 -7.64 -25.19 23.41
C ILE A 301 -8.16 -25.69 24.77
N ASP A 302 -9.28 -25.15 25.26
CA ASP A 302 -9.92 -25.56 26.52
C ASP A 302 -10.75 -26.86 26.39
N THR A 303 -10.95 -27.37 25.17
CA THR A 303 -11.57 -28.68 24.97
C THR A 303 -10.77 -29.78 25.68
N THR A 304 -11.46 -30.80 26.18
CA THR A 304 -10.90 -31.86 27.04
C THR A 304 -9.64 -32.53 26.49
N TYR A 305 -9.48 -32.57 25.17
CA TYR A 305 -8.30 -33.14 24.52
C TYR A 305 -7.02 -32.30 24.72
N PHE A 306 -7.14 -30.97 24.77
CA PHE A 306 -6.00 -30.05 24.83
C PHE A 306 -5.68 -29.54 26.23
N LYS A 307 -6.51 -29.85 27.24
CA LYS A 307 -6.24 -29.48 28.64
C LYS A 307 -4.89 -29.95 29.18
N GLN A 308 -4.30 -31.02 28.61
CA GLN A 308 -2.96 -31.47 29.01
C GLN A 308 -1.85 -30.46 28.64
N PHE A 309 -2.09 -29.55 27.69
CA PHE A 309 -1.12 -28.59 27.16
C PHE A 309 -1.38 -27.17 27.68
N HIS A 310 -1.37 -26.96 29.00
CA HIS A 310 -1.58 -25.63 29.61
C HIS A 310 -0.60 -24.54 29.16
N TRP A 311 0.55 -24.91 28.59
CA TRP A 311 1.54 -23.98 28.03
C TRP A 311 1.17 -23.47 26.62
N LEU A 312 0.14 -24.05 25.98
CA LEU A 312 -0.28 -23.70 24.63
C LEU A 312 -1.10 -22.41 24.65
N ASN A 313 -0.50 -21.31 24.19
CA ASN A 313 -1.20 -20.04 24.00
C ASN A 313 -1.73 -19.93 22.56
N PRO A 314 -2.93 -19.37 22.30
CA PRO A 314 -3.41 -19.05 20.95
C PRO A 314 -2.36 -18.39 20.03
N MET A 315 -1.57 -17.46 20.57
CA MET A 315 -0.55 -16.73 19.82
C MET A 315 0.63 -17.61 19.39
N MET A 316 0.98 -18.59 20.22
CA MET A 316 1.99 -19.60 19.90
C MET A 316 1.55 -20.45 18.71
N VAL A 317 0.28 -20.86 18.69
CA VAL A 317 -0.30 -21.65 17.57
C VAL A 317 -0.27 -20.85 16.28
N VAL A 318 -0.75 -19.60 16.29
CA VAL A 318 -0.74 -18.72 15.11
C VAL A 318 0.70 -18.45 14.62
N SER A 319 1.62 -18.25 15.55
CA SER A 319 3.03 -18.04 15.26
C SER A 319 3.68 -19.23 14.57
N CYS A 320 3.55 -20.44 15.13
CA CYS A 320 4.05 -21.67 14.54
C CYS A 320 3.39 -21.97 13.18
N PHE A 321 2.08 -21.75 13.08
CA PHE A 321 1.34 -21.94 11.83
C PHE A 321 1.83 -21.00 10.73
N THR A 322 2.20 -19.76 11.07
CA THR A 322 2.80 -18.81 10.13
C THR A 322 4.11 -19.36 9.55
N ILE A 323 5.00 -19.91 10.39
CA ILE A 323 6.27 -20.52 9.93
C ILE A 323 6.00 -21.71 9.00
N VAL A 324 5.06 -22.58 9.38
CA VAL A 324 4.70 -23.77 8.58
C VAL A 324 4.17 -23.37 7.21
N ILE A 325 3.26 -22.38 7.14
CA ILE A 325 2.73 -21.87 5.87
C ILE A 325 3.86 -21.27 5.03
N GLU A 326 4.72 -20.44 5.61
CA GLU A 326 5.80 -19.82 4.84
C GLU A 326 6.74 -20.86 4.25
N LEU A 327 7.20 -21.84 5.04
CA LEU A 327 8.04 -22.95 4.54
C LEU A 327 7.33 -23.80 3.50
N PHE A 328 6.03 -24.07 3.69
CA PHE A 328 5.21 -24.76 2.70
C PHE A 328 5.19 -24.00 1.37
N LEU A 329 5.02 -22.68 1.39
CA LEU A 329 4.99 -21.84 0.20
C LEU A 329 6.33 -21.86 -0.54
N VAL A 330 7.49 -21.92 0.14
CA VAL A 330 8.81 -22.00 -0.51
C VAL A 330 8.87 -23.09 -1.58
N VAL A 331 8.32 -24.27 -1.29
CA VAL A 331 8.35 -25.42 -2.22
C VAL A 331 7.14 -25.42 -3.13
N PHE A 332 5.95 -25.14 -2.60
CA PHE A 332 4.69 -25.35 -3.31
C PHE A 332 4.43 -24.28 -4.40
N LEU A 333 5.06 -23.10 -4.31
CA LEU A 333 5.05 -22.10 -5.38
C LEU A 333 5.64 -22.63 -6.70
N HIS A 334 6.48 -23.66 -6.64
CA HIS A 334 7.21 -24.20 -7.79
C HIS A 334 6.61 -25.50 -8.37
N ILE A 335 5.50 -26.00 -7.82
CA ILE A 335 4.87 -27.24 -8.28
C ILE A 335 3.49 -26.91 -8.84
N GLU A 336 3.30 -27.03 -10.16
CA GLU A 336 2.05 -26.66 -10.84
C GLU A 336 0.82 -27.38 -10.26
N LYS A 337 0.95 -28.68 -9.92
CA LYS A 337 -0.14 -29.46 -9.31
C LYS A 337 -0.60 -28.91 -7.95
N LEU A 338 0.28 -28.18 -7.26
CA LEU A 338 0.05 -27.62 -5.94
C LEU A 338 -0.25 -26.12 -5.99
N SER A 339 -0.41 -25.54 -7.18
CA SER A 339 -0.60 -24.10 -7.34
C SER A 339 -1.92 -23.58 -6.74
N LEU A 340 -2.97 -24.42 -6.69
CA LEU A 340 -4.24 -24.07 -6.03
C LEU A 340 -4.08 -24.04 -4.49
N PRO A 341 -3.54 -25.08 -3.83
CA PRO A 341 -3.17 -24.97 -2.41
C PRO A 341 -2.30 -23.75 -2.11
N SER A 342 -1.24 -23.51 -2.91
CA SER A 342 -0.38 -22.32 -2.74
C SER A 342 -1.16 -21.02 -2.82
N PHE A 343 -2.10 -20.91 -3.78
CA PHE A 343 -2.98 -19.76 -3.92
C PHE A 343 -3.86 -19.56 -2.69
N ILE A 344 -4.52 -20.61 -2.20
CA ILE A 344 -5.41 -20.54 -1.04
C ILE A 344 -4.63 -20.15 0.21
N PHE A 345 -3.58 -20.89 0.56
CA PHE A 345 -2.78 -20.61 1.76
C PHE A 345 -2.09 -19.25 1.69
N GLY A 346 -1.53 -18.92 0.52
CA GLY A 346 -0.87 -17.63 0.29
C GLY A 346 -1.80 -16.44 0.48
N ILE A 347 -2.97 -16.45 -0.18
CA ILE A 347 -3.93 -15.36 -0.06
C ILE A 347 -4.53 -15.30 1.35
N SER A 348 -4.94 -16.44 1.93
CA SER A 348 -5.49 -16.46 3.28
C SER A 348 -4.51 -15.89 4.30
N MET A 349 -3.24 -16.29 4.23
CA MET A 349 -2.19 -15.76 5.11
C MET A 349 -2.03 -14.25 4.97
N HIS A 350 -1.93 -13.72 3.75
CA HIS A 350 -1.75 -12.26 3.54
C HIS A 350 -2.98 -11.44 3.88
N ILE A 351 -4.19 -11.97 3.67
CA ILE A 351 -5.43 -11.34 4.13
C ILE A 351 -5.46 -11.30 5.65
N MET A 352 -5.13 -12.40 6.34
CA MET A 352 -5.05 -12.45 7.80
C MET A 352 -3.98 -11.49 8.34
N MET A 353 -2.81 -11.42 7.70
CA MET A 353 -1.77 -10.46 8.08
C MET A 353 -2.25 -9.02 7.90
N GLY A 354 -2.91 -8.70 6.80
CA GLY A 354 -3.48 -7.37 6.55
C GLY A 354 -4.59 -7.01 7.55
N SER A 355 -5.50 -7.94 7.86
CA SER A 355 -6.58 -7.70 8.83
C SER A 355 -6.12 -7.69 10.28
N SER A 356 -4.95 -8.27 10.57
CA SER A 356 -4.40 -8.30 11.94
C SER A 356 -3.95 -6.94 12.47
N GLY A 357 -3.99 -5.88 11.65
CA GLY A 357 -3.45 -4.57 12.01
C GLY A 357 -1.92 -4.51 11.97
N LEU A 358 -1.25 -5.56 11.47
CA LEU A 358 0.18 -5.52 11.21
C LEU A 358 0.47 -4.40 10.22
N ARG A 359 1.38 -3.49 10.59
CA ARG A 359 1.73 -2.31 9.77
C ARG A 359 2.65 -2.66 8.59
N ILE A 360 2.29 -3.69 7.82
CA ILE A 360 3.01 -4.06 6.58
C ILE A 360 2.59 -3.14 5.41
N GLY A 361 1.53 -2.34 5.60
CA GLY A 361 1.04 -1.41 4.60
C GLY A 361 0.46 -2.14 3.38
N THR A 362 0.78 -1.65 2.19
CA THR A 362 0.24 -2.16 0.92
C THR A 362 0.84 -3.50 0.48
N PHE A 363 1.93 -3.93 1.10
CA PHE A 363 2.70 -5.10 0.68
C PHE A 363 1.85 -6.38 0.63
N SER A 364 0.99 -6.61 1.62
CA SER A 364 0.11 -7.80 1.66
C SER A 364 -0.80 -7.87 0.44
N TYR A 365 -1.26 -6.73 -0.09
CA TYR A 365 -2.05 -6.69 -1.33
C TYR A 365 -1.22 -7.08 -2.55
N PHE A 366 0.03 -6.61 -2.66
CA PHE A 366 0.93 -7.04 -3.74
C PHE A 366 1.19 -8.54 -3.70
N MET A 367 1.35 -9.11 -2.52
CA MET A 367 1.53 -10.55 -2.36
C MET A 367 0.29 -11.31 -2.84
N CYS A 368 -0.92 -10.89 -2.46
CA CYS A 368 -2.17 -11.43 -3.00
C CYS A 368 -2.26 -11.31 -4.53
N ILE A 369 -1.79 -10.21 -5.10
CA ILE A 369 -1.76 -10.00 -6.56
C ILE A 369 -0.77 -10.96 -7.25
N PHE A 370 0.39 -11.23 -6.65
CA PHE A 370 1.33 -12.24 -7.19
C PHE A 370 0.70 -13.62 -7.25
N TYR A 371 -0.14 -13.99 -6.28
CA TYR A 371 -0.85 -15.27 -6.28
C TYR A 371 -1.81 -15.44 -7.46
N ILE A 372 -2.30 -14.37 -8.11
CA ILE A 372 -3.11 -14.47 -9.35
C ILE A 372 -2.37 -15.28 -10.42
N LEU A 373 -1.03 -15.18 -10.48
CA LEU A 373 -0.20 -15.94 -11.43
C LEU A 373 -0.28 -17.45 -11.21
N LEU A 374 -0.50 -17.90 -9.98
CA LEU A 374 -0.56 -19.31 -9.58
C LEU A 374 -1.93 -19.96 -9.71
N LEU A 375 -3.01 -19.17 -9.77
CA LEU A 375 -4.36 -19.71 -9.86
C LEU A 375 -4.48 -20.64 -11.08
N PRO A 376 -4.85 -21.93 -10.98
CA PRO A 376 -4.89 -22.79 -12.16
C PRO A 376 -5.76 -22.23 -13.28
N ASN A 377 -5.36 -22.48 -14.54
CA ASN A 377 -6.02 -21.88 -15.69
C ASN A 377 -7.52 -22.22 -15.78
N HIS A 378 -7.93 -23.41 -15.33
CA HIS A 378 -9.34 -23.79 -15.31
C HIS A 378 -10.16 -22.93 -14.33
N TRP A 379 -9.69 -22.71 -13.10
CA TRP A 379 -10.32 -21.82 -12.12
C TRP A 379 -10.36 -20.37 -12.60
N PHE A 380 -9.25 -19.88 -13.16
CA PHE A 380 -9.19 -18.53 -13.72
C PHE A 380 -10.20 -18.34 -14.86
N ASN A 381 -10.33 -19.34 -15.75
CA ASN A 381 -11.30 -19.30 -16.84
C ASN A 381 -12.74 -19.39 -16.33
N ILE A 382 -13.04 -20.17 -15.29
CA ILE A 382 -14.38 -20.21 -14.68
C ILE A 382 -14.78 -18.81 -14.18
N PHE A 383 -13.87 -18.14 -13.47
CA PHE A 383 -14.09 -16.80 -12.94
C PHE A 383 -14.38 -15.78 -14.05
N LEU A 384 -13.64 -15.83 -15.17
CA LEU A 384 -13.85 -14.92 -16.30
C LEU A 384 -15.03 -15.30 -17.19
N ASN A 385 -15.27 -16.60 -17.42
CA ASN A 385 -16.34 -17.07 -18.30
C ASN A 385 -17.72 -16.86 -17.69
N HIS A 386 -17.85 -16.82 -16.36
CA HIS A 386 -19.10 -16.43 -15.72
C HIS A 386 -19.59 -15.05 -16.21
N ASN A 387 -18.65 -14.15 -16.54
CA ASN A 387 -18.95 -12.83 -17.13
C ASN A 387 -19.12 -12.83 -18.66
N GLN A 388 -18.71 -13.88 -19.37
CA GLN A 388 -18.91 -13.97 -20.82
C GLN A 388 -20.25 -14.61 -21.19
N GLN A 389 -20.76 -15.55 -20.38
CA GLN A 389 -22.10 -16.11 -20.58
C GLN A 389 -23.21 -15.06 -20.43
N THR A 390 -23.06 -14.09 -19.52
CA THR A 390 -24.02 -12.96 -19.39
C THR A 390 -24.05 -12.05 -20.61
N ASN A 391 -22.94 -11.94 -21.36
CA ASN A 391 -22.84 -11.09 -22.55
C ASN A 391 -23.33 -11.77 -23.83
N LYS A 392 -23.37 -13.10 -23.90
CA LYS A 392 -24.02 -13.82 -25.03
C LYS A 392 -25.53 -13.59 -25.08
N ILE A 393 -26.16 -13.25 -23.95
CA ILE A 393 -27.61 -12.95 -23.88
C ILE A 393 -27.93 -11.54 -24.40
N LYS A 394 -26.96 -10.61 -24.44
CA LYS A 394 -27.20 -9.20 -24.87
C LYS A 394 -26.84 -8.87 -26.32
N LYS A 395 -26.26 -9.80 -27.08
CA LYS A 395 -25.76 -9.52 -28.44
C LYS A 395 -26.76 -9.72 -29.58
N GLN A 396 -28.06 -9.69 -29.27
CA GLN A 396 -29.14 -9.82 -30.26
C GLN A 396 -29.90 -8.51 -30.52
N THR A 397 -29.36 -7.36 -30.14
CA THR A 397 -29.87 -6.03 -30.54
C THR A 397 -28.84 -5.31 -31.41
N THR A 398 -29.06 -5.41 -32.72
CA THR A 398 -28.33 -4.78 -33.82
C THR A 398 -28.43 -3.26 -33.77
N ILE A 399 -27.28 -2.56 -33.80
CA ILE A 399 -27.23 -1.10 -34.05
C ILE A 399 -26.40 -0.89 -35.31
N HIS A 400 -27.07 -0.48 -36.38
CA HIS A 400 -26.48 -0.06 -37.64
C HIS A 400 -26.37 1.47 -37.73
N HIS A 401 -25.26 1.89 -38.36
CA HIS A 401 -24.96 3.20 -38.96
C HIS A 401 -24.79 4.46 -38.09
N PHE A 402 -23.55 4.96 -38.03
CA PHE A 402 -23.25 6.39 -37.88
C PHE A 402 -21.87 6.74 -38.48
N PRO A 403 -21.81 7.58 -39.53
CA PRO A 403 -20.64 8.43 -39.74
C PRO A 403 -21.04 9.85 -40.15
N LYS A 404 -20.99 10.78 -39.20
CA LYS A 404 -20.87 12.26 -39.41
C LYS A 404 -20.70 13.07 -38.11
N LYS A 405 -20.77 12.41 -36.93
CA LYS A 405 -20.69 13.04 -35.59
C LYS A 405 -19.28 13.34 -35.05
N ILE A 406 -18.22 13.01 -35.78
CA ILE A 406 -16.84 13.02 -35.26
C ILE A 406 -16.32 14.46 -35.08
N THR A 407 -16.61 15.37 -36.00
CA THR A 407 -16.18 16.79 -35.90
C THR A 407 -16.90 17.56 -34.80
N THR A 408 -18.18 17.28 -34.56
CA THR A 408 -18.94 17.84 -33.43
C THR A 408 -18.45 17.30 -32.09
N THR A 409 -18.03 16.03 -32.02
CA THR A 409 -17.51 15.40 -30.79
C THR A 409 -16.14 15.97 -30.41
N ILE A 410 -15.27 16.24 -31.39
CA ILE A 410 -13.96 16.86 -31.12
C ILE A 410 -14.14 18.31 -30.61
N LYS A 411 -14.99 19.11 -31.25
CA LYS A 411 -15.28 20.48 -30.80
C LYS A 411 -15.90 20.50 -29.39
N THR A 412 -16.87 19.63 -29.11
CA THR A 412 -17.45 19.55 -27.76
C THR A 412 -16.44 19.07 -26.72
N THR A 413 -15.57 18.12 -27.04
CA THR A 413 -14.53 17.65 -26.09
C THR A 413 -13.50 18.75 -25.80
N LEU A 414 -13.11 19.55 -26.79
CA LEU A 414 -12.23 20.70 -26.59
C LEU A 414 -12.88 21.80 -25.76
N ILE A 415 -14.15 22.11 -26.03
CA ILE A 415 -14.93 23.09 -25.25
C ILE A 415 -15.12 22.60 -23.81
N ILE A 416 -15.47 21.33 -23.60
CA ILE A 416 -15.62 20.72 -22.26
C ILE A 416 -14.26 20.69 -21.54
N GLY A 417 -13.15 20.46 -22.25
CA GLY A 417 -11.81 20.50 -21.67
C GLY A 417 -11.41 21.91 -21.21
N VAL A 418 -11.64 22.93 -22.05
CA VAL A 418 -11.32 24.33 -21.71
C VAL A 418 -12.26 24.86 -20.62
N ILE A 419 -13.56 24.61 -20.74
CA ILE A 419 -14.55 24.96 -19.71
C ILE A 419 -14.25 24.20 -18.42
N GLY A 420 -13.92 22.91 -18.49
CA GLY A 420 -13.52 22.11 -17.35
C GLY A 420 -12.24 22.63 -16.69
N CYS A 421 -11.26 23.11 -17.44
CA CYS A 421 -10.05 23.72 -16.91
C CYS A 421 -10.34 25.07 -16.23
N LEU A 422 -11.17 25.91 -16.85
CA LEU A 422 -11.58 27.21 -16.28
C LEU A 422 -12.48 27.05 -15.05
N ILE A 423 -13.43 26.11 -15.09
CA ILE A 423 -14.27 25.74 -13.96
C ILE A 423 -13.42 25.09 -12.87
N SER A 424 -12.43 24.24 -13.20
CA SER A 424 -11.53 23.66 -12.20
C SER A 424 -10.71 24.74 -11.49
N LYS A 425 -10.30 25.81 -12.19
CA LYS A 425 -9.60 26.96 -11.60
C LYS A 425 -10.51 27.75 -10.67
N SER A 426 -11.76 27.98 -11.05
CA SER A 426 -12.77 28.63 -10.20
C SER A 426 -13.17 27.76 -9.01
N ILE A 427 -13.35 26.46 -9.20
CA ILE A 427 -13.59 25.46 -8.15
C ILE A 427 -12.39 25.42 -7.21
N PHE A 428 -11.15 25.28 -7.68
CA PHE A 428 -9.96 25.29 -6.82
C PHE A 428 -9.83 26.59 -6.03
N LYS A 429 -10.17 27.74 -6.62
CA LYS A 429 -10.16 29.04 -5.92
C LYS A 429 -11.29 29.16 -4.88
N ILE A 430 -12.40 28.46 -5.08
CA ILE A 430 -13.51 28.34 -4.11
C ILE A 430 -13.17 27.35 -2.99
N PHE A 431 -12.44 26.27 -3.30
CA PHE A 431 -12.13 25.18 -2.37
C PHE A 431 -10.78 25.31 -1.65
N SER A 432 -9.90 26.22 -2.07
CA SER A 432 -8.59 26.43 -1.45
C SER A 432 -8.32 27.91 -1.21
N THR A 433 -8.51 28.35 0.03
CA THR A 433 -8.12 29.69 0.49
C THR A 433 -6.63 29.82 0.75
N HIS A 434 -5.87 28.73 0.72
CA HIS A 434 -4.46 28.75 1.08
C HIS A 434 -3.53 28.55 -0.13
N TRP A 435 -2.57 29.47 -0.26
CA TRP A 435 -1.57 29.58 -1.34
C TRP A 435 -0.81 28.26 -1.65
N TRP A 436 -0.34 27.55 -0.63
CA TRP A 436 0.42 26.31 -0.79
C TRP A 436 -0.35 25.14 -1.44
N PHE A 437 -1.63 24.95 -1.14
CA PHE A 437 -2.45 23.91 -1.76
C PHE A 437 -2.68 24.23 -3.24
N ILE A 438 -2.83 25.51 -3.58
CA ILE A 438 -2.85 25.96 -4.97
C ILE A 438 -1.49 25.68 -5.62
N GLU A 439 -0.38 26.08 -5.01
CA GLU A 439 0.95 25.93 -5.61
C GLU A 439 1.35 24.45 -5.85
N TYR A 440 1.12 23.55 -4.88
CA TYR A 440 1.48 22.13 -5.02
C TYR A 440 0.55 21.36 -5.97
N PHE A 441 -0.74 21.67 -5.98
CA PHE A 441 -1.73 20.95 -6.78
C PHE A 441 -1.94 21.55 -8.17
N GLU A 442 -1.76 22.87 -8.35
CA GLU A 442 -1.87 23.53 -9.65
C GLU A 442 -0.82 23.00 -10.62
N TYR A 443 0.45 22.88 -10.22
CA TYR A 443 1.50 22.32 -11.08
C TYR A 443 1.33 20.82 -11.35
N SER A 444 0.88 20.07 -10.35
CA SER A 444 0.62 18.62 -10.50
C SER A 444 -0.58 18.35 -11.40
N PHE A 445 -1.66 19.13 -11.24
CA PHE A 445 -2.86 19.08 -12.07
C PHE A 445 -2.58 19.56 -13.50
N LEU A 446 -1.86 20.67 -13.67
CA LEU A 446 -1.39 21.14 -14.99
C LEU A 446 -0.50 20.09 -15.65
N SER A 447 0.38 19.41 -14.91
CA SER A 447 1.22 18.33 -15.44
C SER A 447 0.39 17.13 -15.87
N ILE A 448 -0.62 16.71 -15.10
CA ILE A 448 -1.53 15.63 -15.46
C ILE A 448 -2.35 16.01 -16.70
N VAL A 449 -2.94 17.20 -16.73
CA VAL A 449 -3.70 17.72 -17.86
C VAL A 449 -2.82 17.87 -19.11
N PHE A 450 -1.58 18.33 -18.95
CA PHE A 450 -0.61 18.46 -20.04
C PHE A 450 -0.17 17.09 -20.57
N ILE A 451 0.07 16.10 -19.69
CA ILE A 451 0.32 14.71 -20.10
C ILE A 451 -0.89 14.14 -20.84
N MET A 452 -2.11 14.42 -20.39
CA MET A 452 -3.34 14.00 -21.08
C MET A 452 -3.52 14.70 -22.44
N ILE A 453 -3.15 15.97 -22.57
CA ILE A 453 -3.15 16.73 -23.83
C ILE A 453 -2.10 16.18 -24.80
N ILE A 454 -0.87 15.95 -24.35
CA ILE A 454 0.21 15.33 -25.14
C ILE A 454 -0.22 13.94 -25.60
N GLN A 455 -0.81 13.12 -24.73
CA GLN A 455 -1.35 11.81 -25.10
C GLN A 455 -2.46 11.92 -26.16
N ASN A 456 -3.24 13.00 -26.11
CA ASN A 456 -4.27 13.23 -27.12
C ASN A 456 -3.68 13.59 -28.48
N LEU A 457 -2.61 14.39 -28.48
CA LEU A 457 -1.91 14.84 -29.69
C LEU A 457 -1.00 13.77 -30.30
N CYS A 458 -0.31 12.97 -29.50
CA CYS A 458 0.68 12.00 -29.99
C CYS A 458 0.09 10.65 -30.44
N PHE A 459 -1.07 10.23 -29.92
CA PHE A 459 -1.66 8.91 -30.23
C PHE A 459 -2.87 8.99 -31.18
N GLY A 460 -2.73 9.73 -32.29
CA GLY A 460 -3.72 9.89 -33.37
C GLY A 460 -3.95 8.65 -34.25
N GLY A 461 -3.92 7.45 -33.68
CA GLY A 461 -4.17 6.19 -34.38
C GLY A 461 -5.64 5.76 -34.27
N ASN A 462 -6.35 5.76 -35.40
CA ASN A 462 -7.76 5.40 -35.56
C ASN A 462 -8.11 4.04 -34.91
N ASN A 463 -9.03 4.02 -33.92
CA ASN A 463 -10.08 3.01 -33.72
C ASN A 463 -10.53 2.73 -32.27
N ASN A 464 -10.10 3.46 -31.22
CA ASN A 464 -10.68 3.26 -29.89
C ASN A 464 -10.97 4.57 -29.14
N HIS A 465 -11.69 5.48 -29.81
CA HIS A 465 -12.12 6.77 -29.24
C HIS A 465 -12.90 6.63 -27.92
N LEU A 466 -13.79 5.63 -27.82
CA LEU A 466 -14.59 5.37 -26.63
C LEU A 466 -13.73 4.92 -25.42
N LYS A 467 -12.74 4.06 -25.65
CA LYS A 467 -11.82 3.62 -24.57
C LYS A 467 -10.96 4.78 -24.08
N LYS A 468 -10.55 5.67 -25.00
CA LYS A 468 -9.78 6.87 -24.67
C LYS A 468 -10.61 7.85 -23.83
N GLN A 469 -11.86 8.11 -24.22
CA GLN A 469 -12.77 8.97 -23.47
C GLN A 469 -13.17 8.37 -22.11
N LEU A 470 -13.44 7.06 -22.06
CA LEU A 470 -13.76 6.38 -20.81
C LEU A 470 -12.55 6.36 -19.85
N SER A 471 -11.33 6.18 -20.38
CA SER A 471 -10.10 6.28 -19.58
C SER A 471 -9.92 7.69 -19.02
N ILE A 472 -10.12 8.73 -19.83
CA ILE A 472 -10.03 10.13 -19.39
C ILE A 472 -11.06 10.42 -18.32
N PHE A 473 -12.31 10.00 -18.52
CA PHE A 473 -13.39 10.18 -17.55
C PHE A 473 -13.11 9.42 -16.24
N LEU A 474 -12.69 8.15 -16.31
CA LEU A 474 -12.31 7.39 -15.12
C LEU A 474 -11.12 8.02 -14.40
N SER A 475 -10.12 8.52 -15.11
CA SER A 475 -8.98 9.22 -14.51
C SER A 475 -9.41 10.51 -13.82
N ILE A 476 -10.34 11.27 -14.39
CA ILE A 476 -10.90 12.48 -13.76
C ILE A 476 -11.75 12.12 -12.54
N CYS A 477 -12.63 11.12 -12.63
CA CYS A 477 -13.44 10.67 -11.49
C CYS A 477 -12.58 10.09 -10.36
N LEU A 478 -11.55 9.31 -10.71
CA LEU A 478 -10.58 8.79 -9.75
C LEU A 478 -9.81 9.95 -9.11
N LEU A 479 -9.36 10.93 -9.91
CA LEU A 479 -8.67 12.11 -9.40
C LEU A 479 -9.55 12.93 -8.46
N VAL A 480 -10.83 13.14 -8.79
CA VAL A 480 -11.78 13.86 -7.92
C VAL A 480 -12.05 13.08 -6.62
N ALA A 481 -12.24 11.76 -6.70
CA ALA A 481 -12.41 10.91 -5.52
C ALA A 481 -11.15 10.83 -4.65
N LEU A 482 -9.97 10.90 -5.29
CA LEU A 482 -8.69 11.00 -4.61
C LEU A 482 -8.54 12.38 -3.94
N CYS A 483 -8.93 13.46 -4.61
CA CYS A 483 -8.93 14.82 -4.05
C CYS A 483 -9.88 15.02 -2.86
N SER A 484 -11.02 14.33 -2.80
CA SER A 484 -11.89 14.40 -1.61
C SER A 484 -11.31 13.66 -0.41
N LYS A 485 -10.70 12.48 -0.64
CA LYS A 485 -10.06 11.70 0.44
C LYS A 485 -8.74 12.30 0.94
N ILE A 486 -8.03 13.02 0.07
CA ILE A 486 -6.78 13.72 0.36
C ILE A 486 -6.85 14.55 1.65
N ARG A 487 -7.98 15.20 1.89
CA ARG A 487 -8.07 16.21 2.95
C ARG A 487 -7.97 15.61 4.35
N ILE A 488 -8.69 14.52 4.57
CA ILE A 488 -8.67 13.76 5.81
C ILE A 488 -7.28 13.17 6.04
N GLU A 489 -6.66 12.64 4.99
CA GLU A 489 -5.30 12.09 5.06
C GLU A 489 -4.25 13.17 5.33
N PHE A 490 -4.38 14.37 4.74
CA PHE A 490 -3.50 15.51 5.06
C PHE A 490 -3.67 15.95 6.50
N ARG A 491 -4.91 16.08 7.00
CA ARG A 491 -5.15 16.41 8.41
C ARG A 491 -4.46 15.38 9.31
N SER A 492 -4.65 14.09 9.04
CA SER A 492 -3.98 13.00 9.76
C SER A 492 -2.45 13.14 9.71
N THR A 493 -1.89 13.44 8.53
CA THR A 493 -0.45 13.67 8.33
C THR A 493 0.07 14.81 9.18
N PHE A 494 -0.64 15.94 9.23
CA PHE A 494 -0.26 17.09 10.06
C PHE A 494 -0.44 16.80 11.56
N ILE A 495 -1.41 15.97 11.96
CA ILE A 495 -1.53 15.47 13.34
C ILE A 495 -0.34 14.59 13.71
N GLU A 496 0.08 13.69 12.81
CA GLU A 496 1.25 12.84 13.01
C GLU A 496 2.54 13.67 13.07
N ARG A 497 2.72 14.67 12.18
CA ARG A 497 3.83 15.63 12.25
C ARG A 497 3.83 16.39 13.57
N GLY A 498 2.67 16.88 14.01
CA GLY A 498 2.51 17.52 15.30
C GLY A 498 2.98 16.61 16.43
N THR A 499 2.55 15.35 16.39
CA THR A 499 2.92 14.31 17.36
C THR A 499 4.41 13.97 17.34
N MET A 500 5.03 13.96 16.16
CA MET A 500 6.46 13.73 15.99
C MET A 500 7.29 14.90 16.52
N GLY A 501 6.86 16.15 16.26
CA GLY A 501 7.46 17.35 16.83
C GLY A 501 7.53 17.27 18.37
N ILE A 502 6.48 16.76 19.02
CA ILE A 502 6.48 16.51 20.47
C ILE A 502 7.57 15.50 20.86
N ARG A 503 7.65 14.36 20.17
CA ARG A 503 8.65 13.30 20.47
C ARG A 503 10.08 13.80 20.35
N LEU A 504 10.30 14.76 19.45
CA LEU A 504 11.59 15.40 19.21
C LEU A 504 11.83 16.63 20.10
N ASN A 505 10.92 16.95 21.04
CA ASN A 505 10.91 18.17 21.84
C ASN A 505 10.94 19.48 21.01
N ASN A 506 10.49 19.44 19.75
CA ASN A 506 10.32 20.62 18.89
C ASN A 506 8.86 21.14 18.96
N PHE A 507 8.53 21.84 20.05
CA PHE A 507 7.16 22.30 20.31
C PHE A 507 6.66 23.34 19.30
N ASP A 508 7.54 24.17 18.73
CA ASP A 508 7.10 25.20 17.77
C ASP A 508 6.67 24.57 16.45
N GLU A 509 7.38 23.54 15.99
CA GLU A 509 6.96 22.71 14.87
C GLU A 509 5.68 21.93 15.17
N ALA A 510 5.55 21.39 16.38
CA ALA A 510 4.33 20.70 16.79
C ALA A 510 3.09 21.61 16.74
N ILE A 511 3.22 22.83 17.28
CA ILE A 511 2.16 23.85 17.26
C ILE A 511 1.80 24.23 15.82
N ASN A 512 2.79 24.49 14.96
CA ASN A 512 2.55 24.86 13.57
C ASN A 512 1.77 23.76 12.82
N ASN A 513 2.22 22.50 12.92
CA ASN A 513 1.54 21.38 12.28
C ASN A 513 0.13 21.14 12.82
N TYR A 514 -0.10 21.27 14.13
CA TYR A 514 -1.45 21.17 14.67
C TYR A 514 -2.34 22.36 14.30
N GLN A 515 -1.81 23.57 14.13
CA GLN A 515 -2.58 24.72 13.63
C GLN A 515 -3.06 24.46 12.20
N ILE A 516 -2.21 23.90 11.35
CA ILE A 516 -2.59 23.46 10.00
C ILE A 516 -3.66 22.38 10.06
N ALA A 517 -3.47 21.34 10.87
CA ALA A 517 -4.46 20.27 11.04
C ALA A 517 -5.82 20.81 11.51
N ARG A 518 -5.79 21.82 12.40
CA ARG A 518 -6.97 22.53 12.88
C ARG A 518 -7.65 23.28 11.74
N GLU A 519 -6.91 24.04 10.94
CA GLU A 519 -7.46 24.77 9.79
C GLU A 519 -8.13 23.81 8.79
N LEU A 520 -7.50 22.67 8.49
CA LEU A 520 -8.10 21.62 7.66
C LEU A 520 -9.38 21.06 8.27
N ALA A 521 -9.39 20.78 9.58
CA ALA A 521 -10.58 20.37 10.32
C ALA A 521 -11.73 21.39 10.22
N GLU A 522 -11.45 22.69 10.32
CA GLU A 522 -12.49 23.73 10.26
C GLU A 522 -13.19 23.77 8.91
N GLN A 523 -12.44 23.74 7.81
CA GLN A 523 -13.07 23.76 6.49
C GLN A 523 -13.73 22.38 6.18
N GLU A 524 -13.39 21.27 6.86
CA GLU A 524 -14.10 19.98 6.75
C GLU A 524 -15.49 20.12 7.39
N TRP A 525 -15.52 20.77 8.55
CA TRP A 525 -16.75 21.09 9.27
C TRP A 525 -17.65 22.05 8.49
N GLN A 526 -17.10 23.15 7.96
CA GLN A 526 -17.87 24.13 7.17
C GLN A 526 -18.56 23.50 5.97
N LEU A 527 -17.86 22.61 5.25
CA LEU A 527 -18.44 21.89 4.11
C LEU A 527 -19.65 21.04 4.54
N THR A 528 -19.55 20.36 5.69
CA THR A 528 -20.64 19.56 6.24
C THR A 528 -21.84 20.42 6.62
N THR A 529 -21.61 21.59 7.25
CA THR A 529 -22.69 22.52 7.61
C THR A 529 -23.40 23.11 6.39
N LEU A 530 -22.66 23.48 5.33
CA LEU A 530 -23.25 23.99 4.08
C LEU A 530 -24.17 22.96 3.41
N ILE A 531 -23.84 21.67 3.50
CA ILE A 531 -24.68 20.62 2.93
C ILE A 531 -25.92 20.37 3.80
N ASN A 532 -25.80 20.43 5.12
CA ASN A 532 -26.93 20.20 6.05
C ASN A 532 -27.97 21.33 6.01
N VAL A 533 -27.55 22.59 5.85
CA VAL A 533 -28.48 23.74 5.75
C VAL A 533 -29.43 23.62 4.55
N ASN A 534 -29.02 22.92 3.48
CA ASN A 534 -29.87 22.69 2.31
C ASN A 534 -30.80 21.47 2.45
N GLN A 535 -30.64 20.64 3.49
CA GLN A 535 -31.45 19.43 3.70
C GLN A 535 -32.69 19.66 4.56
N SER A 536 -32.74 20.72 5.36
CA SER A 536 -33.88 20.99 6.26
C SER A 536 -35.19 21.34 5.54
N SER A 537 -35.20 21.38 4.20
CA SER A 537 -36.37 21.68 3.37
C SER A 537 -36.94 20.48 2.58
N SER A 538 -36.35 19.27 2.63
CA SER A 538 -36.86 18.12 1.87
C SER A 538 -36.84 16.81 2.66
N SER A 539 -37.99 16.14 2.74
CA SER A 539 -38.24 14.94 3.55
C SER A 539 -37.72 13.63 2.93
N SER A 540 -36.92 13.68 1.86
CA SER A 540 -36.30 12.50 1.22
C SER A 540 -34.80 12.43 1.53
N SER A 541 -34.44 12.08 2.77
CA SER A 541 -33.09 12.27 3.34
C SER A 541 -32.19 11.02 3.46
N SER A 542 -32.64 9.82 3.08
CA SER A 542 -31.88 8.58 3.35
C SER A 542 -30.70 8.30 2.41
N SER A 543 -30.74 8.74 1.15
CA SER A 543 -29.66 8.46 0.18
C SER A 543 -28.49 9.45 0.30
N LEU A 544 -28.79 10.72 0.56
CA LEU A 544 -27.77 11.77 0.69
C LEU A 544 -26.95 11.67 1.99
N SER A 545 -27.53 11.17 3.09
CA SER A 545 -26.76 10.95 4.33
C SER A 545 -25.65 9.92 4.14
N SER A 546 -25.87 8.90 3.31
CA SER A 546 -24.84 7.90 2.96
C SER A 546 -23.69 8.49 2.13
N ILE A 547 -23.99 9.43 1.22
CA ILE A 547 -22.99 10.15 0.44
C ILE A 547 -22.23 11.13 1.34
N LEU A 548 -22.93 11.79 2.27
CA LEU A 548 -22.32 12.71 3.23
C LEU A 548 -21.35 11.97 4.14
N ASN A 549 -21.79 10.84 4.72
CA ASN A 549 -20.94 9.94 5.48
C ASN A 549 -19.78 9.47 4.60
N TRP A 550 -20.00 9.07 3.36
CA TRP A 550 -18.88 8.65 2.50
C TRP A 550 -17.86 9.78 2.23
N LEU A 551 -18.32 11.02 2.02
CA LEU A 551 -17.47 12.19 1.76
C LEU A 551 -16.71 12.67 3.00
N THR A 552 -17.28 12.55 4.19
CA THR A 552 -16.63 12.88 5.47
C THR A 552 -15.83 11.70 6.05
N GLY A 553 -15.74 10.58 5.33
CA GLY A 553 -15.08 9.36 5.79
C GLY A 553 -15.89 8.53 6.78
N GLY A 554 -17.14 8.92 7.06
CA GLY A 554 -18.11 8.17 7.87
C GLY A 554 -17.78 8.20 9.36
N THR A 555 -16.75 8.96 9.72
CA THR A 555 -16.26 9.00 11.08
C THR A 555 -17.04 10.07 11.83
N ASN A 556 -18.06 9.65 12.57
CA ASN A 556 -18.43 10.30 13.84
C ASN A 556 -17.29 10.19 14.87
N ASP A 557 -16.04 10.06 14.42
CA ASP A 557 -14.88 9.84 15.26
C ASP A 557 -14.45 11.21 15.76
N GLU A 558 -15.20 11.70 16.73
CA GLU A 558 -14.83 12.86 17.54
C GLU A 558 -13.39 12.72 18.07
N LYS A 559 -12.89 11.49 18.24
CA LYS A 559 -11.49 11.22 18.62
C LYS A 559 -10.48 11.80 17.64
N GLY A 560 -10.82 11.91 16.36
CA GLY A 560 -9.98 12.55 15.33
C GLY A 560 -9.71 14.04 15.60
N PHE A 561 -10.41 14.65 16.56
CA PHE A 561 -10.23 16.03 17.00
C PHE A 561 -9.57 16.15 18.38
N GLU A 562 -9.13 15.04 19.00
CA GLU A 562 -8.38 15.09 20.26
C GLU A 562 -7.10 15.93 20.18
N PHE A 563 -6.49 16.03 18.99
CA PHE A 563 -5.31 16.85 18.75
C PHE A 563 -5.54 18.35 19.03
N ILE A 564 -6.79 18.82 18.99
CA ILE A 564 -7.13 20.21 19.39
C ILE A 564 -6.83 20.42 20.87
N GLY A 565 -7.09 19.39 21.69
CA GLY A 565 -6.71 19.39 23.10
C GLY A 565 -5.21 19.48 23.31
N ASP A 566 -4.43 18.78 22.49
CA ASP A 566 -2.96 18.85 22.47
C ASP A 566 -2.46 20.23 22.05
N LEU A 567 -2.99 20.79 20.96
CA LEU A 567 -2.64 22.12 20.47
C LEU A 567 -2.83 23.19 21.56
N GLY A 568 -3.98 23.19 22.23
CA GLY A 568 -4.22 24.14 23.33
C GLY A 568 -3.23 23.96 24.49
N LEU A 569 -2.90 22.71 24.86
CA LEU A 569 -1.92 22.42 25.90
C LEU A 569 -0.51 22.93 25.53
N PHE A 570 -0.10 22.83 24.26
CA PHE A 570 1.19 23.37 23.80
C PHE A 570 1.21 24.90 23.73
N LEU A 571 0.08 25.52 23.42
CA LEU A 571 -0.03 26.98 23.52
C LEU A 571 0.03 27.44 24.98
N GLU A 572 -0.60 26.71 25.92
CA GLU A 572 -0.45 26.95 27.37
C GLU A 572 1.02 26.88 27.78
N SER A 573 1.76 25.82 27.39
CA SER A 573 3.16 25.65 27.79
C SER A 573 4.13 26.69 27.22
N LYS A 574 3.73 27.39 26.15
CA LYS A 574 4.45 28.53 25.55
C LYS A 574 3.96 29.89 26.05
N ASN A 575 3.20 29.93 27.14
CA ASN A 575 2.60 31.15 27.71
C ASN A 575 1.67 31.91 26.74
N LYS A 576 1.07 31.21 25.76
CA LYS A 576 0.09 31.77 24.81
C LYS A 576 -1.34 31.48 25.29
N GLU A 577 -1.63 31.84 26.55
CA GLU A 577 -2.87 31.48 27.23
C GLU A 577 -4.13 32.02 26.53
N SER A 578 -4.09 33.24 25.98
CA SER A 578 -5.22 33.83 25.24
C SER A 578 -5.57 33.05 23.98
N GLN A 579 -4.56 32.58 23.24
CA GLN A 579 -4.76 31.75 22.04
C GLN A 579 -5.31 30.37 22.42
N SER A 580 -4.81 29.78 23.50
CA SER A 580 -5.30 28.49 24.01
C SER A 580 -6.76 28.59 24.46
N LEU A 581 -7.10 29.61 25.25
CA LEU A 581 -8.46 29.89 25.69
C LEU A 581 -9.41 30.06 24.49
N GLY A 582 -9.00 30.83 23.48
CA GLY A 582 -9.79 31.02 22.26
C GLY A 582 -10.03 29.73 21.47
N ILE A 583 -9.07 28.80 21.46
CA ILE A 583 -9.26 27.46 20.88
C ILE A 583 -10.28 26.67 21.71
N TYR A 584 -10.12 26.59 23.02
CA TYR A 584 -11.03 25.82 23.86
C TYR A 584 -12.46 26.36 23.83
N GLU A 585 -12.63 27.68 23.88
CA GLU A 585 -13.94 28.32 23.80
C GLU A 585 -14.64 28.04 22.46
N LYS A 586 -13.90 28.06 21.35
CA LYS A 586 -14.43 27.74 20.01
C LYS A 586 -14.84 26.27 19.88
N TYR A 587 -14.03 25.35 20.40
CA TYR A 587 -14.17 23.92 20.10
C TYR A 587 -14.91 23.11 21.17
N TYR A 588 -15.00 23.60 22.39
CA TYR A 588 -15.83 23.01 23.45
C TYR A 588 -17.26 22.70 22.99
N PRO A 589 -18.03 23.66 22.42
CA PRO A 589 -19.41 23.38 22.01
C PRO A 589 -19.51 22.46 20.78
N LEU A 590 -18.46 22.40 19.96
CA LEU A 590 -18.42 21.56 18.75
C LEU A 590 -18.12 20.10 19.09
N TYR A 591 -17.33 19.84 20.13
CA TYR A 591 -16.87 18.52 20.53
C TYR A 591 -17.08 18.24 22.02
N PRO A 592 -18.34 18.24 22.50
CA PRO A 592 -18.68 18.19 23.92
C PRO A 592 -18.34 16.86 24.61
N ASN A 593 -17.92 15.83 23.88
CA ASN A 593 -17.52 14.54 24.46
C ASN A 593 -16.00 14.41 24.63
N ILE A 594 -15.20 15.33 24.10
CA ILE A 594 -13.74 15.26 24.15
C ILE A 594 -13.24 15.85 25.47
N LEU A 595 -13.09 15.00 26.49
CA LEU A 595 -12.63 15.39 27.83
C LEU A 595 -11.30 16.17 27.85
N LYS A 596 -10.43 15.97 26.84
CA LYS A 596 -9.16 16.68 26.72
C LYS A 596 -9.35 18.19 26.46
N ILE A 597 -10.37 18.56 25.68
CA ILE A 597 -10.76 19.96 25.43
C ILE A 597 -11.33 20.57 26.72
N HIS A 598 -12.18 19.83 27.44
CA HIS A 598 -12.74 20.29 28.71
C HIS A 598 -11.64 20.54 29.75
N ALA A 599 -10.67 19.62 29.84
CA ALA A 599 -9.55 19.74 30.76
C ALA A 599 -8.75 21.02 30.54
N GLY A 600 -8.40 21.29 29.27
CA GLY A 600 -7.68 22.51 28.91
C GLY A 600 -8.49 23.78 29.13
N PHE A 601 -9.80 23.74 28.85
CA PHE A 601 -10.68 24.88 29.09
C PHE A 601 -10.77 25.23 30.58
N ILE A 602 -10.94 24.23 31.44
CA ILE A 602 -10.95 24.40 32.91
C ILE A 602 -9.62 24.99 33.38
N ARG A 603 -8.47 24.50 32.89
CA ARG A 603 -7.14 25.05 33.25
C ARG A 603 -7.01 26.52 32.85
N CYS A 604 -7.33 26.86 31.61
CA CYS A 604 -7.22 28.24 31.10
C CYS A 604 -8.11 29.21 31.89
N LEU A 605 -9.37 28.85 32.15
CA LEU A 605 -10.29 29.68 32.94
C LEU A 605 -9.85 29.81 34.40
N SER A 606 -9.32 28.73 34.99
CA SER A 606 -8.83 28.70 36.37
C SER A 606 -7.56 29.53 36.55
N ASN A 607 -6.68 29.59 35.54
CA ASN A 607 -5.43 30.34 35.61
C ASN A 607 -5.63 31.85 35.40
N ASN A 608 -6.70 32.26 34.71
CA ASN A 608 -7.02 33.67 34.44
C ASN A 608 -8.42 34.05 34.99
N PRO A 609 -8.55 34.27 36.31
CA PRO A 609 -9.83 34.34 37.00
C PRO A 609 -10.53 35.71 36.90
N THR A 610 -10.89 36.13 35.69
CA THR A 610 -11.81 37.27 35.50
C THR A 610 -13.23 36.92 35.95
N THR A 611 -14.08 37.92 36.24
CA THR A 611 -15.49 37.66 36.64
C THR A 611 -16.24 36.87 35.57
N GLU A 612 -16.00 37.16 34.29
CA GLU A 612 -16.57 36.42 33.17
C GLU A 612 -16.06 34.97 33.12
N ASN A 613 -14.75 34.76 33.28
CA ASN A 613 -14.14 33.44 33.24
C ASN A 613 -14.60 32.57 34.43
N LYS A 614 -14.80 33.15 35.61
CA LYS A 614 -15.39 32.45 36.76
C LYS A 614 -16.81 31.97 36.44
N LEU A 615 -17.64 32.80 35.82
CA LEU A 615 -19.00 32.43 35.45
C LEU A 615 -19.02 31.31 34.39
N LYS A 616 -18.17 31.40 33.36
CA LYS A 616 -17.98 30.33 32.37
C LYS A 616 -17.51 29.03 33.03
N LEU A 617 -16.56 29.12 33.95
CA LEU A 617 -16.02 27.98 34.68
C LEU A 617 -17.11 27.30 35.53
N CYS A 618 -17.90 28.06 36.28
CA CYS A 618 -18.99 27.51 37.10
C CYS A 618 -20.07 26.84 36.26
N LYS A 619 -20.33 27.31 35.04
CA LYS A 619 -21.23 26.64 34.09
C LYS A 619 -20.64 25.34 33.54
N LEU A 620 -19.34 25.32 33.26
CA LEU A 620 -18.62 24.19 32.64
C LEU A 620 -18.42 22.99 33.60
N LEU A 621 -18.19 23.25 34.89
CA LEU A 621 -17.80 22.21 35.86
C LEU A 621 -18.86 21.10 36.05
N PRO A 622 -20.17 21.38 36.19
CA PRO A 622 -21.18 20.33 36.36
C PRO A 622 -21.31 19.41 35.15
N GLU A 623 -21.34 19.97 33.94
CA GLU A 623 -21.44 19.22 32.68
C GLU A 623 -20.22 18.31 32.51
N THR A 624 -19.02 18.86 32.73
CA THR A 624 -17.76 18.10 32.63
C THR A 624 -17.65 17.02 33.69
N LEU A 625 -18.09 17.28 34.92
CA LEU A 625 -18.10 16.29 36.01
C LEU A 625 -18.98 15.09 35.67
N LEU A 626 -20.17 15.33 35.11
CA LEU A 626 -21.08 14.27 34.68
C LEU A 626 -20.42 13.38 33.60
N LEU A 627 -19.85 14.01 32.57
CA LEU A 627 -19.18 13.31 31.48
C LEU A 627 -17.96 12.50 31.97
N ALA A 628 -17.10 13.11 32.79
CA ALA A 628 -15.91 12.44 33.32
C ALA A 628 -16.28 11.25 34.22
N ASN A 629 -17.31 11.37 35.06
CA ASN A 629 -17.81 10.25 35.88
C ASN A 629 -18.41 9.11 35.04
N LYS A 630 -19.08 9.43 33.93
CA LYS A 630 -19.59 8.42 33.00
C LYS A 630 -18.43 7.66 32.35
N THR A 631 -17.43 8.38 31.84
CA THR A 631 -16.28 7.81 31.13
C THR A 631 -15.33 7.04 32.06
N SER A 632 -15.12 7.49 33.30
CA SER A 632 -14.23 6.81 34.26
C SER A 632 -14.76 5.43 34.69
N LYS A 633 -16.08 5.25 34.67
CA LYS A 633 -16.75 3.99 35.02
C LYS A 633 -16.79 2.97 33.88
N LEU A 634 -16.32 3.31 32.68
CA LEU A 634 -16.26 2.36 31.57
C LEU A 634 -15.31 1.20 31.92
N ILE A 635 -15.77 -0.01 31.59
CA ILE A 635 -14.93 -1.21 31.53
C ILE A 635 -14.24 -1.16 30.17
N CYS A 636 -12.91 -1.10 30.19
CA CYS A 636 -12.12 -0.86 28.99
C CYS A 636 -11.49 -2.14 28.47
N GLU A 637 -11.95 -2.53 27.28
CA GLU A 637 -11.44 -3.70 26.54
C GLU A 637 -10.30 -3.31 25.60
N ASN A 638 -10.26 -2.06 25.14
CA ASN A 638 -9.24 -1.56 24.22
C ASN A 638 -8.42 -0.37 24.78
N GLN A 639 -7.30 -0.09 24.11
CA GLN A 639 -6.38 0.97 24.49
C GLN A 639 -7.02 2.37 24.44
N ASP A 640 -7.90 2.61 23.49
CA ASP A 640 -8.60 3.89 23.34
C ASP A 640 -9.54 4.17 24.53
N CYS A 641 -10.32 3.17 24.95
CA CYS A 641 -11.13 3.30 26.16
C CYS A 641 -10.25 3.57 27.36
N SER A 642 -9.13 2.82 27.49
CA SER A 642 -8.18 3.03 28.58
C SER A 642 -7.60 4.45 28.58
N ARG A 643 -7.30 5.00 27.39
CA ARG A 643 -6.86 6.40 27.22
C ARG A 643 -7.95 7.38 27.65
N SER A 644 -9.19 7.21 27.18
CA SER A 644 -10.33 8.05 27.54
C SER A 644 -10.64 7.99 29.03
N LYS A 645 -10.53 6.82 29.65
CA LYS A 645 -10.64 6.62 31.10
C LYS A 645 -9.52 7.35 31.85
N GLY A 646 -8.30 7.32 31.33
CA GLY A 646 -7.17 8.11 31.83
C GLY A 646 -7.46 9.61 31.79
N HIS A 647 -7.97 10.13 30.66
CA HIS A 647 -8.39 11.53 30.55
C HIS A 647 -9.52 11.87 31.54
N ALA A 648 -10.49 10.99 31.72
CA ALA A 648 -11.59 11.19 32.65
C ALA A 648 -11.11 11.32 34.11
N ASN A 649 -10.22 10.43 34.54
CA ASN A 649 -9.63 10.49 35.89
C ASN A 649 -8.85 11.79 36.10
N TYR A 650 -8.05 12.20 35.11
CA TYR A 650 -7.32 13.47 35.15
C TYR A 650 -8.27 14.67 35.29
N VAL A 651 -9.39 14.69 34.55
CA VAL A 651 -10.41 15.75 34.62
C VAL A 651 -11.10 15.78 35.99
N LEU A 652 -11.42 14.62 36.58
CA LEU A 652 -12.02 14.56 37.92
C LEU A 652 -11.10 15.16 38.98
N ASP A 653 -9.80 14.86 38.92
CA ASP A 653 -8.80 15.43 39.82
C ASP A 653 -8.64 16.94 39.60
N LEU A 654 -8.65 17.39 38.34
CA LEU A 654 -8.61 18.82 37.99
C LEU A 654 -9.81 19.57 38.58
N ILE A 655 -11.04 19.05 38.37
CA ILE A 655 -12.27 19.63 38.93
C ILE A 655 -12.20 19.73 40.45
N LYS A 656 -11.70 18.68 41.12
CA LYS A 656 -11.53 18.66 42.58
C LYS A 656 -10.55 19.75 43.06
N LYS A 657 -9.46 19.98 42.33
CA LYS A 657 -8.51 21.07 42.63
C LYS A 657 -9.13 22.44 42.40
N THR A 658 -9.81 22.64 41.27
CA THR A 658 -10.46 23.91 40.93
C THR A 658 -11.54 24.31 41.94
N LYS A 659 -12.39 23.36 42.38
CA LYS A 659 -13.41 23.62 43.41
C LYS A 659 -12.86 24.09 44.76
N LYS A 660 -11.61 23.76 45.09
CA LYS A 660 -10.97 24.28 46.31
C LYS A 660 -10.60 25.75 46.21
N ASN A 661 -10.34 26.23 44.99
CA ASN A 661 -9.85 27.59 44.73
C ASN A 661 -10.98 28.53 44.30
N PHE A 662 -12.12 27.99 43.85
CA PHE A 662 -13.26 28.74 43.33
C PHE A 662 -14.56 28.25 43.96
N ASN A 663 -15.27 29.14 44.64
CA ASN A 663 -16.65 28.92 45.06
C ASN A 663 -17.58 29.22 43.87
N CYS A 664 -17.87 28.17 43.12
CA CYS A 664 -19.09 28.00 42.36
C CYS A 664 -20.12 27.33 43.29
#